data_AF-A0A660W5G9-F1
#
_entry.id   AF-A0A660W5G9-F1
#
_cell.length_a   1.000
_cell.length_b   1.000
_cell.length_c   1.000
_cell.angle_alpha   90.00
_cell.angle_beta   90.00
_cell.angle_gamma   90.00
#
_symmetry.space_group_name_H-M   'P 1'
#
loop_
_entity.id
_entity.type
_entity.pdbx_description
1 polymer ?
#
loop_
_entity_poly.entity_id
_entity_poly.type
_entity_poly.pdbx_seq_one_letter_code
_entity_poly.pdbx_strand_id
1 'polypeptide(L)'
;MSRWYRLTWVPVLVCGLMLILSLSVVASHESFCSEALATFDFISSRLSAIPTGTATREITTGVPMDFDNGVTLNFAPGAEGWVTVTLTDTQPLGLPTGALSVSWWLTTSALTYEVTATFDYNHEGFIGRSEGVDIVLALDNSGSMEEDTLCRGCWIPVPGLSYPEGQRNPFPWDADEDGTPDHCEGSIPLQAQGATYIVIEAEEYGALSNLYDRALYVPGYTYWVPQRNGGLSVYDLPSYLRNDDGAGSLGRDRFGGYISYLPPCTYMDGGLGVPCSWDDLNAGRFCLRSEQLSTWGGPFPSPRADYDFEVPESGEWYLWFRGQGGDSNHTFWGDYIFWGLDGIPIGQSHVDKSGFYMDGADKDLWNWKRAGCGEGNLQPCAQTLTSGTTYTLNIWAGGVGFDLDRLIITDNPSDPDSFFDNNDLSPKTEYQDLVSDVLNASGNSVADNNRTAWACNPCDDRFGGSPEPNPSEPLCTAAMAPQPYRYLSDLYDDEQWMRSAIEAFKDFAQALDPQRDQLGLVQFNTQASIVSDLQCASRLGSSCTAQVFTDTVITSLDSIHAGGATNLAQALLLGAQVLDPKLGHYARADTAKALVLISDGVPNQLIGVDVPTCYAEDLWPVDDPLYIARVKDCVVYYALRARDQGIVIHTISLGHAADIALLEYIAEVTGGVHFHAPTADQLTDITEELLQYIPRLRANGSLGIYHRAQATEPWQLYPLPLTDWLGYQVTGRGIRQLSQWTLGPVSSTIVVTATPTILPADGSATSTITVDVHGVDSEYQVVTFTASMGEIVPLTGTTVNGRVTAIYTAGLQAGPVILTATTGALSTTAELLLLPLPPAEMTLGVCPSVLQA
;
A
#
# COMPACT_ATOMS: atom_id res chain seq x y z
N MET A 1 19.60 0.88 -49.53
CA MET A 1 20.67 -0.13 -49.71
C MET A 1 20.18 -1.44 -49.12
N SER A 2 20.23 -2.50 -49.92
CA SER A 2 19.53 -3.78 -49.76
C SER A 2 20.47 -4.94 -49.39
N ARG A 3 19.99 -5.91 -48.60
CA ARG A 3 20.25 -7.38 -48.61
C ARG A 3 19.58 -7.96 -47.33
N TRP A 4 18.52 -8.78 -47.29
CA TRP A 4 18.06 -10.02 -47.97
C TRP A 4 18.96 -11.26 -47.81
N TYR A 5 18.47 -12.27 -47.06
CA TYR A 5 18.42 -13.74 -47.33
C TYR A 5 17.54 -14.41 -46.22
N ARG A 6 16.31 -14.88 -46.45
CA ARG A 6 15.74 -16.09 -47.13
C ARG A 6 15.66 -17.39 -46.27
N LEU A 7 14.40 -17.82 -46.07
CA LEU A 7 13.89 -19.15 -45.67
C LEU A 7 14.29 -20.31 -46.61
N THR A 8 14.24 -21.56 -46.10
CA THR A 8 13.40 -22.70 -46.62
C THR A 8 13.40 -23.98 -45.74
N TRP A 9 12.26 -24.32 -45.13
CA TRP A 9 11.40 -25.55 -45.20
C TRP A 9 11.92 -27.04 -45.13
N VAL A 10 11.51 -27.77 -44.04
CA VAL A 10 10.79 -29.10 -43.81
C VAL A 10 10.98 -30.35 -44.74
N PRO A 11 10.48 -31.62 -44.51
CA PRO A 11 9.86 -32.34 -43.33
C PRO A 11 10.12 -33.91 -43.18
N VAL A 12 9.42 -34.53 -42.19
CA VAL A 12 8.91 -35.95 -42.05
C VAL A 12 9.84 -37.12 -41.64
N LEU A 13 9.51 -37.80 -40.51
CA LEU A 13 9.26 -39.26 -40.49
C LEU A 13 8.34 -39.70 -39.33
N VAL A 14 7.21 -40.32 -39.69
CA VAL A 14 6.24 -41.04 -38.85
C VAL A 14 6.22 -42.50 -39.32
N CYS A 15 6.27 -43.46 -38.39
CA CYS A 15 5.81 -44.86 -38.50
C CYS A 15 5.92 -45.49 -37.09
N GLY A 16 4.99 -46.26 -36.52
CA GLY A 16 3.71 -46.80 -36.97
C GLY A 16 3.05 -47.65 -35.86
N LEU A 17 1.73 -47.77 -36.01
CA LEU A 17 0.69 -48.49 -35.25
C LEU A 17 0.88 -50.01 -35.03
N MET A 18 0.26 -50.56 -33.96
CA MET A 18 -0.85 -51.56 -33.95
C MET A 18 -0.98 -52.21 -32.54
N LEU A 19 -2.01 -51.97 -31.72
CA LEU A 19 -3.43 -52.39 -31.73
C LEU A 19 -3.68 -53.90 -31.39
N ILE A 20 -4.42 -54.16 -30.29
CA ILE A 20 -5.66 -54.99 -30.18
C ILE A 20 -5.78 -55.92 -28.93
N LEU A 21 -6.94 -55.77 -28.26
CA LEU A 21 -7.82 -56.74 -27.53
C LEU A 21 -7.85 -56.81 -25.98
N SER A 22 -9.02 -56.42 -25.51
CA SER A 22 -9.72 -56.63 -24.24
C SER A 22 -10.03 -58.10 -23.89
N LEU A 23 -10.11 -58.42 -22.59
CA LEU A 23 -11.16 -59.28 -22.00
C LEU A 23 -11.11 -59.25 -20.47
N SER A 24 -12.27 -59.06 -19.87
CA SER A 24 -12.59 -59.13 -18.44
C SER A 24 -13.14 -60.53 -18.09
N VAL A 25 -12.63 -61.17 -17.02
CA VAL A 25 -13.35 -62.21 -16.24
C VAL A 25 -12.86 -62.20 -14.77
N VAL A 26 -13.85 -62.37 -13.88
CA VAL A 26 -13.87 -62.41 -12.42
C VAL A 26 -13.38 -63.76 -11.84
N ALA A 27 -12.80 -63.71 -10.62
CA ALA A 27 -12.56 -64.76 -9.60
C ALA A 27 -11.07 -64.83 -9.20
N SER A 28 -10.62 -64.98 -7.96
CA SER A 28 -11.22 -65.14 -6.62
C SER A 28 -10.06 -65.22 -5.60
N HIS A 29 -10.30 -64.77 -4.37
CA HIS A 29 -9.66 -65.21 -3.11
C HIS A 29 -8.14 -65.16 -2.91
N GLU A 30 -7.79 -64.49 -1.80
CA GLU A 30 -6.72 -64.81 -0.85
C GLU A 30 -5.28 -64.77 -1.33
N SER A 31 -4.62 -63.61 -1.13
CA SER A 31 -3.21 -63.50 -0.71
C SER A 31 -2.70 -62.06 -0.78
N PHE A 32 -3.24 -61.13 0.02
CA PHE A 32 -2.59 -59.80 0.20
C PHE A 32 -2.69 -59.23 1.63
N CYS A 33 -2.97 -60.07 2.63
CA CYS A 33 -3.04 -59.67 4.05
C CYS A 33 -1.85 -60.14 4.91
N SER A 34 -0.67 -60.41 4.32
CA SER A 34 0.53 -60.77 5.11
C SER A 34 1.71 -59.81 4.98
N GLU A 35 1.66 -58.80 4.11
CA GLU A 35 2.72 -57.77 4.00
C GLU A 35 2.37 -56.46 4.72
N ALA A 36 1.09 -56.20 5.01
CA ALA A 36 0.66 -55.02 5.77
C ALA A 36 0.96 -55.13 7.29
N LEU A 37 0.94 -56.34 7.85
CA LEU A 37 1.23 -56.57 9.28
C LEU A 37 2.73 -56.69 9.58
N ALA A 38 3.55 -57.16 8.62
CA ALA A 38 5.01 -57.20 8.78
C ALA A 38 5.66 -55.81 8.64
N THR A 39 5.02 -54.89 7.91
CA THR A 39 5.47 -53.49 7.81
C THR A 39 5.10 -52.68 9.05
N PHE A 40 4.03 -53.07 9.76
CA PHE A 40 3.60 -52.42 11.01
C PHE A 40 4.48 -52.80 12.22
N ASP A 41 4.94 -54.05 12.31
CA ASP A 41 5.89 -54.48 13.37
C ASP A 41 7.33 -53.98 13.12
N PHE A 42 7.69 -53.66 11.86
CA PHE A 42 8.98 -53.05 11.53
C PHE A 42 9.05 -51.55 11.88
N ILE A 43 7.91 -50.86 11.93
CA ILE A 43 7.84 -49.43 12.30
C ILE A 43 7.62 -49.27 13.82
N SER A 44 6.85 -50.14 14.47
CA SER A 44 6.65 -50.09 15.92
C SER A 44 7.92 -50.40 16.73
N SER A 45 8.87 -51.18 16.18
CA SER A 45 10.11 -51.55 16.86
C SER A 45 11.26 -50.54 16.75
N ARG A 46 11.10 -49.42 16.02
CA ARG A 46 12.07 -48.31 15.98
C ARG A 46 11.75 -47.14 16.92
N LEU A 47 10.69 -47.22 17.71
CA LEU A 47 10.33 -46.22 18.73
C LEU A 47 11.04 -46.43 20.09
N SER A 48 12.28 -46.94 20.09
CA SER A 48 13.12 -46.89 21.28
C SER A 48 14.57 -46.61 20.89
N ALA A 49 15.01 -45.41 21.25
CA ALA A 49 16.32 -44.77 21.03
C ALA A 49 16.57 -44.24 19.61
N ILE A 50 16.30 -42.94 19.39
CA ILE A 50 16.98 -42.15 18.36
C ILE A 50 18.46 -42.07 18.78
N PRO A 51 19.43 -42.50 17.94
CA PRO A 51 20.82 -42.43 18.33
C PRO A 51 21.27 -40.97 18.42
N THR A 52 21.89 -40.61 19.53
CA THR A 52 22.73 -39.42 19.63
C THR A 52 23.82 -39.53 18.58
N GLY A 53 23.78 -38.66 17.57
CA GLY A 53 24.67 -38.69 16.42
C GLY A 53 25.46 -37.40 16.33
N THR A 54 26.80 -37.51 16.31
CA THR A 54 27.68 -36.42 15.91
C THR A 54 28.08 -36.65 14.46
N ALA A 55 27.76 -35.70 13.59
CA ALA A 55 28.16 -35.74 12.19
C ALA A 55 29.05 -34.52 11.89
N THR A 56 30.28 -34.80 11.44
CA THR A 56 31.25 -33.80 11.01
C THR A 56 31.42 -33.90 9.50
N ARG A 57 31.24 -32.79 8.79
CA ARG A 57 31.46 -32.69 7.34
C ARG A 57 32.20 -31.41 6.98
N GLU A 58 32.96 -31.47 5.89
CA GLU A 58 33.63 -30.31 5.29
C GLU A 58 32.58 -29.45 4.56
N ILE A 59 32.63 -28.12 4.76
CA ILE A 59 31.71 -27.19 4.10
C ILE A 59 31.97 -27.23 2.60
N THR A 60 30.97 -27.62 1.82
CA THR A 60 30.99 -27.48 0.35
C THR A 60 29.88 -26.50 -0.03
N THR A 61 30.27 -25.29 -0.44
CA THR A 61 29.32 -24.24 -0.85
C THR A 61 28.40 -24.74 -1.96
N GLY A 62 27.08 -24.59 -1.79
CA GLY A 62 26.07 -25.02 -2.77
C GLY A 62 25.62 -26.48 -2.67
N VAL A 63 26.08 -27.25 -1.68
CA VAL A 63 25.60 -28.62 -1.41
C VAL A 63 24.95 -28.67 -0.02
N PRO A 64 23.64 -28.97 0.09
CA PRO A 64 22.96 -29.12 1.38
C PRO A 64 23.58 -30.26 2.21
N MET A 65 23.68 -30.05 3.53
CA MET A 65 23.99 -31.13 4.47
C MET A 65 22.71 -31.65 5.11
N ASP A 66 22.25 -32.82 4.68
CA ASP A 66 21.09 -33.50 5.24
C ASP A 66 21.49 -34.39 6.43
N PHE A 67 20.70 -34.35 7.49
CA PHE A 67 20.83 -35.22 8.66
C PHE A 67 19.62 -36.15 8.78
N ASP A 68 19.82 -37.39 9.23
CA ASP A 68 18.80 -38.46 9.34
C ASP A 68 17.56 -38.10 10.20
N ASN A 69 17.56 -36.93 10.85
CA ASN A 69 16.51 -36.44 11.74
C ASN A 69 15.74 -35.24 11.17
N GLY A 70 15.78 -35.01 9.85
CA GLY A 70 15.00 -33.95 9.19
C GLY A 70 15.59 -32.55 9.37
N VAL A 71 16.90 -32.42 9.55
CA VAL A 71 17.57 -31.11 9.55
C VAL A 71 18.39 -30.99 8.29
N THR A 72 18.30 -29.84 7.62
CA THR A 72 19.11 -29.51 6.44
C THR A 72 19.87 -28.22 6.71
N LEU A 73 21.19 -28.22 6.49
CA LEU A 73 22.02 -27.01 6.61
C LEU A 73 22.54 -26.55 5.25
N ASN A 74 22.37 -25.26 4.97
CA ASN A 74 22.90 -24.58 3.80
C ASN A 74 23.89 -23.48 4.21
N PHE A 75 24.97 -23.31 3.45
CA PHE A 75 26.04 -22.35 3.74
C PHE A 75 26.14 -21.29 2.65
N ALA A 76 26.36 -20.03 3.06
CA ALA A 76 26.56 -18.92 2.14
C ALA A 76 27.78 -19.13 1.22
N PRO A 77 27.76 -18.58 -0.02
CA PRO A 77 28.91 -18.61 -0.92
C PRO A 77 30.17 -18.03 -0.25
N GLY A 78 31.30 -18.77 -0.33
CA GLY A 78 32.58 -18.37 0.28
C GLY A 78 32.83 -18.88 1.71
N ALA A 79 31.91 -19.66 2.30
CA ALA A 79 32.16 -20.34 3.58
C ALA A 79 33.21 -21.46 3.42
N GLU A 80 34.27 -21.43 4.25
CA GLU A 80 35.33 -22.45 4.29
C GLU A 80 35.53 -22.97 5.73
N GLY A 81 35.63 -24.29 5.90
CA GLY A 81 35.90 -24.91 7.21
C GLY A 81 35.16 -26.22 7.45
N TRP A 82 35.14 -26.65 8.73
CA TRP A 82 34.44 -27.86 9.18
C TRP A 82 33.28 -27.51 10.10
N VAL A 83 32.12 -28.11 9.83
CA VAL A 83 30.93 -28.02 10.69
C VAL A 83 30.69 -29.36 11.36
N THR A 84 30.41 -29.33 12.65
CA THR A 84 30.05 -30.49 13.45
C THR A 84 28.66 -30.25 14.04
N VAL A 85 27.67 -30.98 13.54
CA VAL A 85 26.33 -30.96 14.14
C VAL A 85 26.27 -32.07 15.17
N THR A 86 25.94 -31.73 16.40
CA THR A 86 25.69 -32.72 17.45
C THR A 86 24.20 -32.75 17.73
N LEU A 87 23.58 -33.88 17.42
CA LEU A 87 22.18 -34.14 17.70
C LEU A 87 22.10 -34.78 19.08
N THR A 88 21.71 -34.00 20.08
CA THR A 88 21.52 -34.46 21.45
C THR A 88 20.03 -34.53 21.76
N ASP A 89 19.50 -35.75 21.92
CA ASP A 89 18.21 -35.97 22.59
C ASP A 89 18.39 -35.70 24.08
N THR A 90 18.48 -34.42 24.42
CA THR A 90 18.42 -33.96 25.80
C THR A 90 17.03 -33.41 26.00
N GLN A 91 16.28 -33.91 26.99
CA GLN A 91 15.21 -33.12 27.60
C GLN A 91 15.83 -31.82 28.09
N PRO A 92 15.65 -30.67 27.39
CA PRO A 92 16.33 -29.45 27.77
C PRO A 92 15.76 -28.97 29.10
N LEU A 93 16.63 -28.66 30.06
CA LEU A 93 16.20 -27.96 31.27
C LEU A 93 15.62 -26.60 30.86
N GLY A 94 14.37 -26.35 31.24
CA GLY A 94 13.68 -25.08 31.01
C GLY A 94 13.17 -24.85 29.58
N LEU A 95 12.66 -25.87 28.89
CA LEU A 95 11.95 -25.69 27.62
C LEU A 95 10.84 -24.61 27.75
N PRO A 96 10.61 -23.80 26.69
CA PRO A 96 9.38 -23.04 26.57
C PRO A 96 8.18 -23.97 26.71
N THR A 97 7.13 -23.53 27.39
CA THR A 97 5.92 -24.34 27.61
C THR A 97 5.34 -24.75 26.25
N GLY A 98 5.27 -26.06 25.98
CA GLY A 98 4.78 -26.60 24.70
C GLY A 98 5.84 -26.81 23.62
N ALA A 99 7.11 -26.49 23.89
CA ALA A 99 8.21 -26.77 22.95
C ALA A 99 8.47 -28.26 22.75
N LEU A 100 9.00 -28.62 21.58
CA LEU A 100 9.39 -30.00 21.28
C LEU A 100 10.48 -30.45 22.25
N SER A 101 10.39 -31.71 22.69
CA SER A 101 11.42 -32.38 23.52
C SER A 101 12.77 -32.52 22.81
N VAL A 102 12.88 -32.06 21.56
CA VAL A 102 14.04 -32.19 20.68
C VAL A 102 14.74 -30.83 20.58
N SER A 103 16.06 -30.86 20.69
CA SER A 103 16.90 -29.68 20.50
C SER A 103 18.15 -30.03 19.68
N TRP A 104 18.68 -29.05 18.96
CA TRP A 104 19.80 -29.23 18.05
C TRP A 104 20.98 -28.36 18.47
N TRP A 105 22.18 -28.94 18.58
CA TRP A 105 23.40 -28.17 18.82
C TRP A 105 24.16 -27.96 17.51
N LEU A 106 24.27 -26.70 17.09
CA LEU A 106 25.07 -26.33 15.94
C LEU A 106 26.47 -25.93 16.43
N THR A 107 27.49 -26.74 16.11
CA THR A 107 28.89 -26.37 16.35
C THR A 107 29.69 -26.25 15.05
N THR A 108 30.50 -25.21 14.90
CA THR A 108 31.34 -25.00 13.71
C THR A 108 32.70 -24.44 14.10
N SER A 109 33.70 -24.78 13.31
CA SER A 109 35.09 -24.32 13.45
C SER A 109 35.51 -23.36 12.32
N ALA A 110 34.56 -22.92 11.49
CA ALA A 110 34.81 -22.05 10.35
C ALA A 110 35.15 -20.61 10.78
N LEU A 111 36.08 -19.98 10.04
CA LEU A 111 36.57 -18.62 10.33
C LEU A 111 35.57 -17.52 9.92
N THR A 112 34.68 -17.81 8.97
CA THR A 112 33.58 -16.97 8.49
C THR A 112 32.43 -17.86 8.03
N TYR A 113 31.24 -17.72 8.61
CA TYR A 113 30.07 -18.51 8.19
C TYR A 113 28.77 -17.74 8.44
N GLU A 114 27.82 -17.96 7.54
CA GLU A 114 26.40 -17.68 7.71
C GLU A 114 25.65 -18.95 7.32
N VAL A 115 24.85 -19.48 8.25
CA VAL A 115 24.16 -20.76 8.10
C VAL A 115 22.66 -20.54 8.01
N THR A 116 22.04 -21.24 7.07
CA THR A 116 20.60 -21.43 7.01
C THR A 116 20.29 -22.85 7.48
N ALA A 117 19.48 -22.98 8.53
CA ALA A 117 19.07 -24.26 9.11
C ALA A 117 17.59 -24.50 8.91
N THR A 118 17.23 -25.57 8.20
CA THR A 118 15.85 -25.99 7.94
C THR A 118 15.51 -27.20 8.79
N PHE A 119 14.39 -27.15 9.52
CA PHE A 119 13.89 -28.19 10.42
C PHE A 119 12.58 -28.77 9.88
N ASP A 120 12.58 -30.04 9.50
CA ASP A 120 11.41 -30.83 9.12
C ASP A 120 10.75 -31.45 10.35
N TYR A 121 9.43 -31.34 10.50
CA TYR A 121 8.69 -32.01 11.58
C TYR A 121 7.50 -32.85 11.07
N ASN A 122 7.32 -34.05 11.64
CA ASN A 122 6.25 -34.98 11.29
C ASN A 122 4.97 -34.74 12.13
N HIS A 123 3.81 -34.80 11.44
CA HIS A 123 2.52 -34.22 11.83
C HIS A 123 1.74 -34.92 12.98
N GLU A 124 2.03 -36.18 13.33
CA GLU A 124 1.06 -37.00 14.08
C GLU A 124 0.86 -36.65 15.57
N GLY A 125 1.63 -35.72 16.14
CA GLY A 125 1.57 -35.40 17.57
C GLY A 125 1.29 -33.95 17.95
N PHE A 126 1.44 -32.99 17.04
CA PHE A 126 1.53 -31.56 17.40
C PHE A 126 0.30 -30.73 17.02
N ILE A 127 -0.48 -31.14 16.02
CA ILE A 127 -1.57 -30.31 15.49
C ILE A 127 -2.90 -30.81 16.07
N GLY A 128 -3.32 -30.19 17.17
CA GLY A 128 -4.75 -30.09 17.43
C GLY A 128 -5.38 -29.50 16.17
N ARG A 129 -6.39 -30.18 15.59
CA ARG A 129 -7.11 -29.78 14.37
C ARG A 129 -7.17 -28.24 14.27
N SER A 130 -6.46 -27.63 13.33
CA SER A 130 -6.44 -26.17 13.22
C SER A 130 -7.88 -25.66 13.04
N GLU A 131 -8.36 -24.85 13.98
CA GLU A 131 -9.76 -24.40 14.08
C GLU A 131 -10.11 -23.28 13.08
N GLY A 132 -9.22 -22.95 12.14
CA GLY A 132 -9.35 -21.88 11.14
C GLY A 132 -8.43 -20.70 11.42
N VAL A 133 -8.61 -19.58 10.72
CA VAL A 133 -7.75 -18.37 10.84
C VAL A 133 -8.58 -17.17 11.25
N ASP A 134 -8.01 -16.31 12.09
CA ASP A 134 -8.54 -14.96 12.33
C ASP A 134 -7.80 -13.97 11.44
N ILE A 135 -8.54 -13.29 10.57
CA ILE A 135 -8.01 -12.42 9.53
C ILE A 135 -8.53 -11.01 9.75
N VAL A 136 -7.66 -10.01 9.66
CA VAL A 136 -8.05 -8.60 9.57
C VAL A 136 -7.56 -8.04 8.26
N LEU A 137 -8.46 -7.45 7.49
CA LEU A 137 -8.11 -6.59 6.36
C LEU A 137 -7.83 -5.19 6.90
N ALA A 138 -6.65 -4.65 6.63
CA ALA A 138 -6.30 -3.26 6.87
C ALA A 138 -6.22 -2.56 5.51
N LEU A 139 -7.28 -1.84 5.14
CA LEU A 139 -7.43 -1.19 3.84
C LEU A 139 -7.09 0.29 3.95
N ASP A 140 -6.06 0.70 3.21
CA ASP A 140 -5.75 2.10 2.99
C ASP A 140 -6.87 2.75 2.20
N ASN A 141 -7.39 3.87 2.71
CA ASN A 141 -8.33 4.73 2.01
C ASN A 141 -7.90 6.20 2.07
N SER A 142 -6.59 6.44 2.10
CA SER A 142 -6.00 7.77 1.97
C SER A 142 -6.21 8.35 0.56
N GLY A 143 -6.04 9.67 0.42
CA GLY A 143 -6.26 10.37 -0.86
C GLY A 143 -5.29 9.95 -1.96
N SER A 144 -4.12 9.41 -1.60
CA SER A 144 -3.18 8.86 -2.58
C SER A 144 -3.72 7.61 -3.29
N MET A 145 -4.70 6.94 -2.70
CA MET A 145 -5.39 5.79 -3.31
C MET A 145 -6.37 6.21 -4.43
N GLU A 146 -6.63 7.51 -4.60
CA GLU A 146 -7.35 8.06 -5.76
C GLU A 146 -6.43 8.42 -6.92
N GLU A 147 -5.12 8.41 -6.69
CA GLU A 147 -4.17 8.75 -7.74
C GLU A 147 -4.26 7.70 -8.85
N ASP A 148 -4.07 8.13 -10.10
CA ASP A 148 -4.41 7.37 -11.32
C ASP A 148 -5.92 7.26 -11.65
N THR A 149 -6.83 7.87 -10.88
CA THR A 149 -8.22 8.05 -11.34
C THR A 149 -8.24 8.85 -12.64
N LEU A 150 -8.78 8.26 -13.70
CA LEU A 150 -8.86 8.93 -15.01
C LEU A 150 -9.90 10.04 -15.00
N CYS A 151 -11.14 9.72 -14.65
CA CYS A 151 -12.22 10.70 -14.63
C CYS A 151 -13.08 10.59 -13.37
N ARG A 152 -13.07 11.65 -12.58
CA ARG A 152 -13.89 11.79 -11.39
C ARG A 152 -15.33 12.10 -11.77
N GLY A 153 -16.24 11.31 -11.23
CA GLY A 153 -17.68 11.43 -11.50
C GLY A 153 -18.12 10.88 -12.87
N CYS A 154 -17.21 10.35 -13.70
CA CYS A 154 -17.59 9.64 -14.93
C CYS A 154 -18.29 8.32 -14.63
N TRP A 155 -17.99 7.69 -13.50
CA TRP A 155 -18.69 6.52 -12.99
C TRP A 155 -19.10 6.78 -11.54
N ILE A 156 -20.23 6.21 -11.13
CA ILE A 156 -20.65 6.19 -9.74
C ILE A 156 -21.25 4.82 -9.37
N PRO A 157 -21.06 4.37 -8.12
CA PRO A 157 -21.62 3.12 -7.66
C PRO A 157 -23.15 3.20 -7.63
N VAL A 158 -23.81 2.10 -8.00
CA VAL A 158 -25.25 1.94 -7.90
C VAL A 158 -25.56 0.84 -6.88
N PRO A 159 -26.38 1.11 -5.86
CA PRO A 159 -26.70 0.11 -4.84
C PRO A 159 -27.20 -1.21 -5.44
N GLY A 160 -26.53 -2.31 -5.07
CA GLY A 160 -26.87 -3.67 -5.51
C GLY A 160 -26.24 -4.09 -6.84
N LEU A 161 -25.44 -3.24 -7.49
CA LEU A 161 -24.60 -3.61 -8.61
C LEU A 161 -23.14 -3.74 -8.16
N SER A 162 -22.47 -4.80 -8.62
CA SER A 162 -21.02 -4.96 -8.43
C SER A 162 -20.27 -4.19 -9.51
N TYR A 163 -19.16 -3.56 -9.16
CA TYR A 163 -18.27 -2.97 -10.14
C TYR A 163 -17.84 -4.03 -11.21
N PRO A 164 -17.65 -3.66 -12.49
CA PRO A 164 -17.71 -2.30 -13.07
C PRO A 164 -19.13 -1.82 -13.41
N GLU A 165 -20.15 -2.56 -13.02
CA GLU A 165 -21.54 -2.11 -13.19
C GLU A 165 -21.82 -0.94 -12.24
N GLY A 166 -22.42 0.12 -12.78
CA GLY A 166 -22.65 1.38 -12.08
C GLY A 166 -23.29 2.37 -13.03
N GLN A 167 -23.58 3.58 -12.54
CA GLN A 167 -24.08 4.64 -13.40
C GLN A 167 -22.88 5.34 -14.00
N ARG A 168 -22.84 5.38 -15.33
CA ARG A 168 -21.82 6.08 -16.11
C ARG A 168 -22.42 7.38 -16.61
N ASN A 169 -21.63 8.44 -16.61
CA ASN A 169 -22.06 9.79 -16.94
C ASN A 169 -21.31 10.27 -18.20
N PRO A 170 -21.63 9.77 -19.41
CA PRO A 170 -21.09 10.30 -20.66
C PRO A 170 -21.55 11.73 -20.91
N PHE A 171 -20.75 12.53 -21.60
CA PHE A 171 -21.15 13.86 -22.04
C PHE A 171 -22.39 13.81 -22.92
N PRO A 172 -23.26 14.84 -22.86
CA PRO A 172 -24.43 14.89 -23.71
C PRO A 172 -24.02 14.90 -25.18
N TRP A 173 -24.68 14.07 -25.98
CA TRP A 173 -24.52 14.07 -27.43
C TRP A 173 -25.45 15.07 -28.11
N ASP A 174 -26.64 15.34 -27.55
CA ASP A 174 -27.63 16.30 -28.08
C ASP A 174 -27.70 16.33 -29.61
N ALA A 175 -28.09 15.21 -30.23
CA ALA A 175 -28.18 15.12 -31.68
C ALA A 175 -29.56 15.40 -32.25
N ASP A 176 -29.53 16.01 -33.42
CA ASP A 176 -30.67 16.19 -34.31
C ASP A 176 -31.12 14.87 -34.93
N GLU A 177 -32.25 14.91 -35.68
CA GLU A 177 -32.82 13.73 -36.34
C GLU A 177 -31.84 13.03 -37.32
N ASP A 178 -30.77 13.71 -37.76
CA ASP A 178 -29.76 13.19 -38.67
C ASP A 178 -28.58 12.48 -37.95
N GLY A 179 -28.52 12.57 -36.62
CA GLY A 179 -27.49 11.99 -35.76
C GLY A 179 -26.23 12.83 -35.56
N THR A 180 -26.17 14.02 -36.16
CA THR A 180 -25.11 15.01 -35.92
C THR A 180 -25.43 15.75 -34.62
N PRO A 181 -24.46 15.93 -33.70
CA PRO A 181 -24.73 16.62 -32.47
C PRO A 181 -24.72 18.14 -32.70
N ASP A 182 -25.55 18.88 -31.96
CA ASP A 182 -25.73 20.33 -32.14
C ASP A 182 -24.39 21.08 -32.13
N HIS A 183 -23.42 20.66 -31.31
CA HIS A 183 -22.09 21.29 -31.19
C HIS A 183 -21.17 21.10 -32.40
N CYS A 184 -21.57 20.29 -33.37
CA CYS A 184 -20.87 20.11 -34.64
C CYS A 184 -21.54 20.87 -35.79
N GLU A 185 -22.73 21.43 -35.54
CA GLU A 185 -23.44 22.27 -36.50
C GLU A 185 -23.00 23.72 -36.36
N GLY A 186 -22.06 24.14 -37.21
CA GLY A 186 -21.40 25.46 -37.11
C GLY A 186 -22.34 26.61 -36.76
N SER A 187 -21.97 27.39 -35.73
CA SER A 187 -22.74 28.55 -35.29
C SER A 187 -22.12 29.87 -35.72
N ILE A 188 -22.82 30.98 -35.46
CA ILE A 188 -22.31 32.33 -35.71
C ILE A 188 -21.59 32.79 -34.43
N PRO A 189 -20.33 33.26 -34.52
CA PRO A 189 -19.62 33.82 -33.38
C PRO A 189 -20.42 34.91 -32.65
N LEU A 190 -20.33 34.93 -31.33
CA LEU A 190 -21.08 35.87 -30.50
C LEU A 190 -20.56 37.28 -30.67
N GLN A 191 -21.47 38.24 -30.52
CA GLN A 191 -21.18 39.67 -30.64
C GLN A 191 -21.59 40.36 -29.35
N ALA A 192 -20.63 40.91 -28.62
CA ALA A 192 -20.89 41.65 -27.37
C ALA A 192 -19.93 42.83 -27.22
N GLN A 193 -20.47 43.99 -26.85
CA GLN A 193 -19.70 45.23 -26.67
C GLN A 193 -18.83 45.64 -27.88
N GLY A 194 -19.25 45.27 -29.10
CA GLY A 194 -18.51 45.59 -30.34
C GLY A 194 -17.30 44.71 -30.60
N ALA A 195 -17.21 43.57 -29.93
CA ALA A 195 -16.20 42.54 -30.14
C ALA A 195 -16.87 41.20 -30.48
N THR A 196 -16.10 40.36 -31.15
CA THR A 196 -16.48 39.00 -31.57
C THR A 196 -15.90 37.98 -30.60
N TYR A 197 -16.67 36.93 -30.27
CA TYR A 197 -16.26 35.87 -29.35
C TYR A 197 -16.60 34.50 -29.94
N ILE A 198 -15.60 33.64 -30.05
CA ILE A 198 -15.74 32.21 -30.32
C ILE A 198 -15.60 31.51 -28.97
N VAL A 199 -16.66 30.86 -28.50
CA VAL A 199 -16.70 30.18 -27.20
C VAL A 199 -16.57 28.68 -27.40
N ILE A 200 -15.59 28.08 -26.73
CA ILE A 200 -15.24 26.66 -26.85
C ILE A 200 -15.27 26.02 -25.46
N GLU A 201 -16.05 24.96 -25.30
CA GLU A 201 -15.99 24.13 -24.08
C GLU A 201 -14.75 23.24 -24.14
N ALA A 202 -13.98 23.19 -23.06
CA ALA A 202 -12.66 22.57 -23.07
C ALA A 202 -12.74 21.04 -23.21
N GLU A 203 -13.81 20.41 -22.73
CA GLU A 203 -14.09 18.99 -22.90
C GLU A 203 -14.37 18.58 -24.35
N GLU A 204 -14.66 19.53 -25.25
CA GLU A 204 -14.99 19.30 -26.66
C GLU A 204 -13.77 19.40 -27.60
N TYR A 205 -12.59 18.97 -27.14
CA TYR A 205 -11.40 18.92 -27.99
C TYR A 205 -11.57 17.99 -29.21
N GLY A 206 -10.96 18.36 -30.33
CA GLY A 206 -10.96 17.61 -31.58
C GLY A 206 -9.91 16.50 -31.65
N ALA A 207 -8.84 16.60 -30.85
CA ALA A 207 -7.84 15.55 -30.68
C ALA A 207 -7.00 15.73 -29.39
N LEU A 208 -6.41 14.63 -28.90
CA LEU A 208 -5.35 14.64 -27.91
C LEU A 208 -4.06 14.08 -28.49
N SER A 209 -2.90 14.63 -28.09
CA SER A 209 -1.59 14.03 -28.44
C SER A 209 -1.28 12.77 -27.66
N ASN A 210 -1.82 12.66 -26.43
CA ASN A 210 -1.58 11.57 -25.50
C ASN A 210 -2.93 10.95 -25.15
N LEU A 211 -3.07 9.64 -25.36
CA LEU A 211 -4.26 8.89 -25.00
C LEU A 211 -4.12 8.36 -23.57
N TYR A 212 -5.25 8.29 -22.86
CA TYR A 212 -5.36 7.77 -21.50
C TYR A 212 -5.71 6.27 -21.44
N ASP A 213 -5.60 5.55 -22.56
CA ASP A 213 -5.87 4.12 -22.65
C ASP A 213 -4.90 3.34 -21.72
N ARG A 214 -5.46 2.50 -20.85
CA ARG A 214 -4.72 1.71 -19.87
C ARG A 214 -3.74 0.74 -20.53
N ALA A 215 -4.03 0.24 -21.72
CA ALA A 215 -3.11 -0.62 -22.47
C ALA A 215 -1.85 0.12 -22.95
N LEU A 216 -1.90 1.46 -22.98
CA LEU A 216 -0.78 2.34 -23.29
C LEU A 216 -0.18 3.00 -22.05
N TYR A 217 -0.68 2.66 -20.85
CA TYR A 217 -0.18 3.24 -19.61
C TYR A 217 1.30 2.90 -19.42
N VAL A 218 2.09 3.94 -19.20
CA VAL A 218 3.49 3.86 -18.81
C VAL A 218 3.69 4.87 -17.68
N PRO A 219 4.35 4.49 -16.57
CA PRO A 219 4.62 5.42 -15.48
C PRO A 219 5.28 6.70 -15.97
N GLY A 220 4.73 7.85 -15.58
CA GLY A 220 5.17 9.18 -16.02
C GLY A 220 4.62 9.65 -17.37
N TYR A 221 3.88 8.82 -18.11
CA TYR A 221 3.11 9.27 -19.27
C TYR A 221 1.83 9.95 -18.79
N THR A 222 1.62 11.18 -19.24
CA THR A 222 0.57 12.06 -18.73
C THR A 222 -0.39 12.43 -19.85
N TYR A 223 -1.62 12.80 -19.51
CA TYR A 223 -2.67 13.08 -20.49
C TYR A 223 -3.62 14.18 -20.00
N TRP A 224 -4.41 14.73 -20.92
CA TRP A 224 -5.63 15.45 -20.58
C TRP A 224 -6.75 14.45 -20.48
N VAL A 225 -7.54 14.49 -19.41
CA VAL A 225 -8.73 13.65 -19.26
C VAL A 225 -9.93 14.51 -18.92
N PRO A 226 -11.09 14.28 -19.54
CA PRO A 226 -12.30 14.94 -19.12
C PRO A 226 -12.72 14.52 -17.70
N GLN A 227 -13.42 15.40 -17.00
CA GLN A 227 -13.87 15.25 -15.62
C GLN A 227 -15.34 15.67 -15.44
N ARG A 228 -15.97 15.22 -14.34
CA ARG A 228 -17.42 15.35 -14.06
C ARG A 228 -17.75 15.53 -12.57
N ASN A 229 -16.93 16.26 -11.80
CA ASN A 229 -17.06 16.28 -10.33
C ASN A 229 -18.11 17.29 -9.78
N GLY A 230 -19.41 17.00 -9.95
CA GLY A 230 -20.45 17.76 -9.24
C GLY A 230 -21.89 17.46 -9.66
N GLY A 231 -22.86 17.91 -8.85
CA GLY A 231 -24.30 17.85 -9.19
C GLY A 231 -24.95 16.47 -9.00
N LEU A 232 -24.27 15.54 -8.35
CA LEU A 232 -24.75 14.18 -8.09
C LEU A 232 -25.39 14.11 -6.69
N SER A 233 -26.72 14.12 -6.63
CA SER A 233 -27.47 14.05 -5.36
C SER A 233 -27.62 12.63 -4.80
N VAL A 234 -26.73 11.69 -5.14
CA VAL A 234 -26.87 10.29 -4.73
C VAL A 234 -26.33 10.13 -3.31
N TYR A 235 -27.15 9.53 -2.43
CA TYR A 235 -26.74 9.18 -1.07
C TYR A 235 -25.54 8.20 -1.17
N ASP A 236 -24.46 8.50 -0.44
CA ASP A 236 -23.24 7.68 -0.30
C ASP A 236 -22.03 7.94 -1.23
N LEU A 237 -22.00 9.05 -2.00
CA LEU A 237 -20.78 9.46 -2.74
C LEU A 237 -19.75 10.23 -1.88
N PRO A 238 -18.48 10.39 -2.25
CA PRO A 238 -17.56 11.33 -1.60
C PRO A 238 -18.08 12.77 -1.60
N SER A 239 -17.66 13.59 -0.63
CA SER A 239 -18.15 14.98 -0.52
C SER A 239 -17.84 15.84 -1.75
N TYR A 240 -16.73 15.56 -2.44
CA TYR A 240 -16.36 16.27 -3.66
C TYR A 240 -17.27 15.95 -4.86
N LEU A 241 -17.97 14.79 -4.87
CA LEU A 241 -18.99 14.46 -5.87
C LEU A 241 -20.41 14.93 -5.48
N ARG A 242 -20.66 15.15 -4.18
CA ARG A 242 -21.98 15.49 -3.61
C ARG A 242 -22.39 16.96 -3.74
N ASN A 243 -21.55 17.82 -4.31
CA ASN A 243 -21.81 19.26 -4.26
C ASN A 243 -23.11 19.57 -5.04
N ASP A 244 -24.17 19.98 -4.32
CA ASP A 244 -25.47 20.34 -4.91
C ASP A 244 -25.35 21.50 -5.93
N ASP A 245 -24.29 22.29 -5.81
CA ASP A 245 -23.94 23.42 -6.68
C ASP A 245 -23.02 23.03 -7.87
N GLY A 246 -22.64 21.75 -7.99
CA GLY A 246 -21.74 21.27 -9.06
C GLY A 246 -20.26 21.56 -8.82
N ALA A 247 -19.42 21.21 -9.81
CA ALA A 247 -18.00 21.57 -9.87
C ALA A 247 -17.77 23.08 -10.07
N GLY A 248 -18.83 23.85 -10.31
CA GLY A 248 -18.76 25.25 -10.78
C GLY A 248 -18.23 25.42 -12.21
N SER A 249 -17.97 24.32 -12.92
CA SER A 249 -17.69 24.33 -14.37
C SER A 249 -18.93 24.79 -15.15
N LEU A 250 -18.70 25.49 -16.26
CA LEU A 250 -19.75 25.98 -17.16
C LEU A 250 -20.13 25.00 -18.28
N GLY A 251 -19.69 23.74 -18.19
CA GLY A 251 -19.96 22.73 -19.21
C GLY A 251 -21.46 22.48 -19.44
N ARG A 252 -21.76 21.71 -20.48
CA ARG A 252 -23.10 21.66 -21.09
C ARG A 252 -24.20 21.02 -20.24
N ASP A 253 -23.84 20.12 -19.34
CA ASP A 253 -24.81 19.46 -18.47
C ASP A 253 -24.70 19.91 -17.02
N ARG A 254 -25.65 19.45 -16.20
CA ARG A 254 -25.69 19.73 -14.77
C ARG A 254 -24.51 19.14 -13.99
N PHE A 255 -23.74 18.23 -14.58
CA PHE A 255 -22.59 17.61 -13.91
C PHE A 255 -21.34 18.47 -14.04
N GLY A 256 -21.30 19.38 -15.02
CA GLY A 256 -20.19 20.30 -15.27
C GLY A 256 -19.03 19.57 -15.94
N GLY A 257 -18.79 19.90 -17.21
CA GLY A 257 -17.71 19.35 -18.01
C GLY A 257 -16.43 20.18 -17.96
N TYR A 258 -15.29 19.53 -17.85
CA TYR A 258 -13.99 20.17 -18.00
C TYR A 258 -12.93 19.11 -18.32
N ILE A 259 -11.71 19.53 -18.66
CA ILE A 259 -10.55 18.65 -18.75
C ILE A 259 -9.56 18.96 -17.66
N SER A 260 -8.89 17.92 -17.17
CA SER A 260 -7.85 18.01 -16.15
C SER A 260 -6.56 17.37 -16.63
N TYR A 261 -5.44 17.96 -16.23
CA TYR A 261 -4.12 17.36 -16.39
C TYR A 261 -3.77 16.55 -15.14
N LEU A 262 -3.96 15.23 -15.23
CA LEU A 262 -3.75 14.27 -14.15
C LEU A 262 -2.56 13.36 -14.47
N PRO A 263 -1.32 13.77 -14.15
CA PRO A 263 -0.16 12.89 -14.26
C PRO A 263 -0.18 11.81 -13.17
N PRO A 264 0.45 10.64 -13.40
CA PRO A 264 0.60 9.64 -12.36
C PRO A 264 1.49 10.19 -11.25
N CYS A 265 1.17 9.85 -10.01
CA CYS A 265 1.91 10.36 -8.86
C CYS A 265 3.35 9.80 -8.80
N THR A 266 4.29 10.63 -8.35
CA THR A 266 5.71 10.24 -8.20
C THR A 266 6.15 10.11 -6.74
N TYR A 267 5.30 10.48 -5.76
CA TYR A 267 5.54 10.56 -4.30
C TYR A 267 6.85 11.20 -3.81
N MET A 268 7.68 11.76 -4.70
CA MET A 268 8.86 12.55 -4.35
C MET A 268 8.43 14.00 -4.07
N ASP A 269 8.97 14.61 -3.02
CA ASP A 269 8.78 16.04 -2.67
C ASP A 269 7.31 16.53 -2.68
N GLY A 270 6.39 15.72 -2.14
CA GLY A 270 4.98 16.09 -2.02
C GLY A 270 4.08 15.56 -3.15
N GLY A 271 4.60 14.68 -4.02
CA GLY A 271 3.82 13.63 -4.68
C GLY A 271 2.81 14.09 -5.73
N LEU A 272 3.22 14.88 -6.71
CA LEU A 272 2.32 15.31 -7.78
C LEU A 272 3.01 15.29 -9.13
N GLY A 273 2.91 14.12 -9.77
CA GLY A 273 3.42 13.77 -11.09
C GLY A 273 4.64 14.52 -11.61
N VAL A 274 4.71 14.68 -12.93
CA VAL A 274 5.81 15.42 -13.57
C VAL A 274 5.23 16.63 -14.29
N PRO A 275 5.47 17.86 -13.80
CA PRO A 275 5.09 19.07 -14.53
C PRO A 275 5.96 19.25 -15.77
N CYS A 276 5.46 20.00 -16.74
CA CYS A 276 6.20 20.39 -17.93
C CYS A 276 6.53 21.88 -17.83
N SER A 277 7.74 22.29 -18.21
CA SER A 277 8.10 23.71 -18.26
C SER A 277 8.01 24.32 -19.64
N TRP A 278 8.10 25.66 -19.69
CA TRP A 278 8.24 26.37 -20.95
C TRP A 278 9.49 25.91 -21.73
N ASP A 279 10.61 25.69 -21.04
CA ASP A 279 11.84 25.19 -21.65
C ASP A 279 11.67 23.76 -22.17
N ASP A 280 11.01 22.89 -21.40
CA ASP A 280 10.68 21.51 -21.77
C ASP A 280 9.81 21.47 -23.04
N LEU A 281 8.79 22.35 -23.11
CA LEU A 281 7.91 22.47 -24.26
C LEU A 281 8.68 22.90 -25.52
N ASN A 282 9.58 23.87 -25.38
CA ASN A 282 10.41 24.36 -26.49
C ASN A 282 11.53 23.39 -26.87
N ALA A 283 12.01 22.57 -25.94
CA ALA A 283 13.04 21.56 -26.13
C ALA A 283 12.50 20.24 -26.71
N GLY A 284 11.58 20.32 -27.66
CA GLY A 284 11.02 19.16 -28.35
C GLY A 284 9.68 18.68 -27.81
N ARG A 285 9.05 19.41 -26.88
CA ARG A 285 7.72 19.13 -26.30
C ARG A 285 7.70 17.93 -25.37
N PHE A 286 8.78 17.74 -24.62
CA PHE A 286 8.96 16.61 -23.71
C PHE A 286 9.24 17.09 -22.29
N CYS A 287 8.62 16.46 -21.30
CA CYS A 287 8.76 16.81 -19.89
C CYS A 287 9.89 15.97 -19.27
N LEU A 288 10.89 16.62 -18.65
CA LEU A 288 12.13 15.99 -18.15
C LEU A 288 12.57 16.52 -16.79
N ARG A 289 11.67 16.48 -15.79
CA ARG A 289 11.93 17.16 -14.52
C ARG A 289 12.38 16.29 -13.35
N SER A 290 12.49 14.97 -13.50
CA SER A 290 13.04 14.12 -12.44
C SER A 290 13.90 12.98 -12.99
N GLU A 291 14.92 12.59 -12.21
CA GLU A 291 15.72 11.38 -12.48
C GLU A 291 14.82 10.14 -12.50
N GLN A 292 13.82 10.08 -11.62
CA GLN A 292 12.83 9.01 -11.59
C GLN A 292 12.09 8.86 -12.93
N LEU A 293 11.69 9.96 -13.57
CA LEU A 293 11.05 9.90 -14.89
C LEU A 293 11.95 9.23 -15.94
N SER A 294 13.26 9.44 -15.84
CA SER A 294 14.21 8.76 -16.72
C SER A 294 14.29 7.25 -16.44
N THR A 295 14.16 6.84 -15.18
CA THR A 295 14.10 5.41 -14.82
C THR A 295 12.84 4.72 -15.35
N TRP A 296 11.75 5.46 -15.50
CA TRP A 296 10.50 5.00 -16.10
C TRP A 296 10.48 5.03 -17.64
N GLY A 297 11.59 5.41 -18.27
CA GLY A 297 11.72 5.44 -19.72
C GLY A 297 11.30 6.74 -20.39
N GLY A 298 11.10 7.82 -19.61
CA GLY A 298 10.97 9.18 -20.13
C GLY A 298 12.25 9.67 -20.83
N PRO A 299 12.25 10.83 -21.51
CA PRO A 299 11.20 11.87 -21.57
C PRO A 299 9.85 11.42 -22.11
N PHE A 300 8.76 12.03 -21.62
CA PHE A 300 7.41 11.85 -22.19
C PHE A 300 6.89 13.15 -22.81
N PRO A 301 6.11 13.07 -23.90
CA PRO A 301 5.55 14.25 -24.54
C PRO A 301 4.56 14.97 -23.62
N SER A 302 4.62 16.29 -23.56
CA SER A 302 3.61 17.11 -22.87
C SER A 302 2.25 16.90 -23.54
N PRO A 303 1.20 16.53 -22.79
CA PRO A 303 -0.08 16.24 -23.39
C PRO A 303 -0.73 17.51 -23.90
N ARG A 304 -1.33 17.39 -25.08
CA ARG A 304 -1.88 18.50 -25.85
C ARG A 304 -3.32 18.21 -26.22
N ALA A 305 -4.21 19.15 -25.98
CA ALA A 305 -5.57 19.19 -26.52
C ALA A 305 -5.64 20.15 -27.71
N ASP A 306 -6.28 19.73 -28.79
CA ASP A 306 -6.39 20.48 -30.04
C ASP A 306 -7.85 20.90 -30.31
N TYR A 307 -8.06 22.16 -30.68
CA TYR A 307 -9.36 22.75 -30.99
C TYR A 307 -9.30 23.50 -32.32
N ASP A 308 -10.08 23.08 -33.30
CA ASP A 308 -10.19 23.81 -34.57
C ASP A 308 -11.20 24.95 -34.43
N PHE A 309 -10.90 26.09 -35.03
CA PHE A 309 -11.82 27.23 -35.11
C PHE A 309 -11.60 28.03 -36.39
N GLU A 310 -12.67 28.60 -36.93
CA GLU A 310 -12.61 29.48 -38.09
C GLU A 310 -12.71 30.95 -37.67
N VAL A 311 -11.83 31.78 -38.21
CA VAL A 311 -11.80 33.20 -37.87
C VAL A 311 -12.77 33.96 -38.77
N PRO A 312 -13.77 34.67 -38.21
CA PRO A 312 -14.77 35.38 -39.01
C PRO A 312 -14.19 36.63 -39.68
N GLU A 313 -13.31 37.36 -38.98
CA GLU A 313 -12.76 38.64 -39.45
C GLU A 313 -11.25 38.71 -39.24
N SER A 314 -10.54 39.28 -40.21
CA SER A 314 -9.09 39.46 -40.12
C SER A 314 -8.75 40.53 -39.10
N GLY A 315 -7.85 40.24 -38.16
CA GLY A 315 -7.56 41.18 -37.08
C GLY A 315 -6.60 40.63 -36.04
N GLU A 316 -6.46 41.38 -34.95
CA GLU A 316 -5.78 40.93 -33.74
C GLU A 316 -6.76 40.16 -32.87
N TRP A 317 -6.39 38.92 -32.54
CA TRP A 317 -7.19 38.02 -31.72
C TRP A 317 -6.42 37.60 -30.47
N TYR A 318 -7.14 37.36 -29.39
CA TYR A 318 -6.66 37.01 -28.07
C TYR A 318 -7.30 35.69 -27.64
N LEU A 319 -6.56 34.91 -26.86
CA LEU A 319 -7.08 33.74 -26.17
C LEU A 319 -7.40 34.12 -24.72
N TRP A 320 -8.63 33.88 -24.28
CA TRP A 320 -9.01 33.82 -22.88
C TRP A 320 -9.33 32.38 -22.51
N PHE A 321 -9.12 32.03 -21.26
CA PHE A 321 -9.43 30.72 -20.73
C PHE A 321 -9.98 30.85 -19.32
N ARG A 322 -10.81 29.88 -18.92
CA ARG A 322 -11.27 29.73 -17.55
C ARG A 322 -10.72 28.42 -17.01
N GLY A 323 -10.03 28.52 -15.88
CA GLY A 323 -9.37 27.38 -15.29
C GLY A 323 -9.20 27.52 -13.79
N GLN A 324 -8.58 26.51 -13.21
CA GLN A 324 -8.05 26.50 -11.86
C GLN A 324 -6.91 25.47 -11.79
N GLY A 325 -6.21 25.44 -10.67
CA GLY A 325 -5.28 24.36 -10.39
C GLY A 325 -3.88 24.86 -10.04
N GLY A 326 -3.10 23.95 -9.46
CA GLY A 326 -1.73 24.21 -9.06
C GLY A 326 -1.57 25.04 -7.79
N ASP A 327 -0.32 25.38 -7.47
CA ASP A 327 0.14 26.32 -6.45
C ASP A 327 1.16 27.26 -7.11
N SER A 328 0.80 28.54 -7.18
CA SER A 328 1.65 29.60 -7.74
C SER A 328 2.98 29.78 -6.97
N ASN A 329 3.07 29.25 -5.74
CA ASN A 329 4.28 29.29 -4.93
C ASN A 329 5.18 28.05 -5.12
N HIS A 330 4.72 27.02 -5.82
CA HIS A 330 5.46 25.78 -5.97
C HIS A 330 6.02 25.60 -7.37
N THR A 331 7.33 25.35 -7.46
CA THR A 331 8.04 25.24 -8.75
C THR A 331 7.61 24.02 -9.58
N PHE A 332 6.99 23.04 -8.91
CA PHE A 332 6.52 21.80 -9.53
C PHE A 332 4.99 21.72 -9.68
N TRP A 333 4.23 22.57 -9.01
CA TRP A 333 2.77 22.52 -9.03
C TRP A 333 2.19 23.73 -9.74
N GLY A 334 2.90 24.32 -10.69
CA GLY A 334 2.53 25.64 -11.15
C GLY A 334 1.10 25.73 -11.71
N ASP A 335 0.47 26.84 -11.49
CA ASP A 335 -0.91 27.15 -11.86
C ASP A 335 -1.04 27.58 -13.34
N TYR A 336 -0.30 26.92 -14.24
CA TYR A 336 -0.12 27.35 -15.61
C TYR A 336 -0.41 26.29 -16.67
N ILE A 337 -0.80 26.79 -17.84
CA ILE A 337 -0.89 26.07 -19.11
C ILE A 337 0.01 26.70 -20.15
N PHE A 338 0.26 25.96 -21.23
CA PHE A 338 0.84 26.52 -22.44
C PHE A 338 -0.15 26.49 -23.58
N TRP A 339 -0.05 27.47 -24.46
CA TRP A 339 -0.93 27.56 -25.61
C TRP A 339 -0.16 27.94 -26.87
N GLY A 340 -0.79 27.69 -28.01
CA GLY A 340 -0.21 27.95 -29.32
C GLY A 340 -1.20 27.76 -30.46
N LEU A 341 -0.74 27.98 -31.68
CA LEU A 341 -1.54 27.83 -32.90
C LEU A 341 -0.80 26.96 -33.91
N ASP A 342 -1.53 26.09 -34.60
CA ASP A 342 -1.06 25.23 -35.69
C ASP A 342 0.20 24.41 -35.32
N GLY A 343 0.22 23.95 -34.07
CA GLY A 343 1.29 23.18 -33.47
C GLY A 343 2.50 24.01 -33.04
N ILE A 344 2.45 25.35 -33.06
CA ILE A 344 3.54 26.24 -32.67
C ILE A 344 3.22 26.85 -31.29
N PRO A 345 4.00 26.54 -30.23
CA PRO A 345 3.87 27.19 -28.93
C PRO A 345 4.05 28.70 -29.01
N ILE A 346 3.18 29.45 -28.34
CA ILE A 346 3.17 30.92 -28.33
C ILE A 346 3.47 31.47 -26.94
N GLY A 347 2.89 30.91 -25.88
CA GLY A 347 3.16 31.38 -24.52
C GLY A 347 2.63 30.49 -23.40
N GLN A 348 3.00 30.89 -22.19
CA GLN A 348 2.55 30.34 -20.91
C GLN A 348 1.58 31.32 -20.25
N SER A 349 0.58 30.80 -19.55
CA SER A 349 -0.40 31.62 -18.83
C SER A 349 -0.75 31.01 -17.49
N HIS A 350 -0.89 31.85 -16.46
CA HIS A 350 -1.19 31.46 -15.08
C HIS A 350 -2.63 31.82 -14.71
N VAL A 351 -3.29 30.99 -13.91
CA VAL A 351 -4.67 31.21 -13.45
C VAL A 351 -4.77 32.00 -12.13
N ASP A 352 -3.67 32.09 -11.38
CA ASP A 352 -3.52 32.84 -10.12
C ASP A 352 -4.50 32.43 -9.00
N LYS A 353 -5.12 31.25 -9.13
CA LYS A 353 -5.97 30.63 -8.11
C LYS A 353 -5.58 29.16 -7.95
N SER A 354 -4.99 28.87 -6.80
CA SER A 354 -4.56 27.53 -6.44
C SER A 354 -5.77 26.68 -6.01
N GLY A 355 -6.13 25.70 -6.83
CA GLY A 355 -6.99 24.58 -6.45
C GLY A 355 -6.12 23.34 -6.40
N PHE A 356 -5.79 22.88 -5.20
CA PHE A 356 -4.97 21.69 -5.05
C PHE A 356 -5.80 20.57 -4.45
N TYR A 357 -6.49 19.82 -5.31
CA TYR A 357 -7.05 18.53 -4.91
C TYR A 357 -7.01 17.61 -6.13
N MET A 358 -6.35 16.46 -5.97
CA MET A 358 -6.52 15.38 -6.93
C MET A 358 -8.02 15.11 -7.10
N ASP A 359 -8.86 15.34 -6.07
CA ASP A 359 -10.33 15.25 -5.93
C ASP A 359 -11.18 16.06 -6.96
N GLY A 360 -10.52 16.68 -7.93
CA GLY A 360 -11.11 17.46 -9.03
C GLY A 360 -11.32 18.94 -8.69
N ALA A 361 -11.95 19.65 -9.62
CA ALA A 361 -12.24 21.08 -9.56
C ALA A 361 -13.09 21.52 -8.36
N ASP A 362 -12.77 22.69 -7.79
CA ASP A 362 -13.58 23.39 -6.78
C ASP A 362 -14.39 24.52 -7.44
N LYS A 363 -15.69 24.61 -7.11
CA LYS A 363 -16.60 25.63 -7.65
C LYS A 363 -16.16 27.07 -7.36
N ASP A 364 -15.44 27.31 -6.27
CA ASP A 364 -15.07 28.65 -5.82
C ASP A 364 -13.71 29.13 -6.39
N LEU A 365 -12.99 28.22 -7.08
CA LEU A 365 -11.62 28.45 -7.53
C LEU A 365 -11.47 28.71 -9.03
N TRP A 366 -12.54 28.57 -9.82
CA TRP A 366 -12.50 28.97 -11.22
C TRP A 366 -12.16 30.46 -11.38
N ASN A 367 -11.28 30.74 -12.34
CA ASN A 367 -10.95 32.11 -12.71
C ASN A 367 -10.76 32.28 -14.21
N TRP A 368 -11.13 33.46 -14.72
CA TRP A 368 -10.89 33.83 -16.10
C TRP A 368 -9.53 34.50 -16.25
N LYS A 369 -8.80 34.16 -17.31
CA LYS A 369 -7.54 34.81 -17.65
C LYS A 369 -7.40 34.99 -19.13
N ARG A 370 -6.66 36.03 -19.50
CA ARG A 370 -6.14 36.18 -20.85
C ARG A 370 -4.76 35.56 -20.95
N ALA A 371 -4.52 34.87 -22.06
CA ALA A 371 -3.26 34.22 -22.31
C ALA A 371 -2.11 35.19 -22.66
N GLY A 372 -0.92 34.93 -22.11
CA GLY A 372 0.30 35.71 -22.32
C GLY A 372 1.21 35.16 -23.41
N CYS A 373 2.19 35.96 -23.83
CA CYS A 373 3.25 35.54 -24.76
C CYS A 373 4.51 35.10 -23.99
N GLY A 374 5.17 34.04 -24.49
CA GLY A 374 6.41 33.53 -23.91
C GLY A 374 6.26 33.06 -22.45
N GLU A 375 7.40 32.92 -21.76
CA GLU A 375 7.46 32.39 -20.39
C GLU A 375 6.87 33.35 -19.33
N GLY A 376 6.96 34.67 -19.53
CA GLY A 376 6.72 35.64 -18.47
C GLY A 376 5.25 35.97 -18.18
N ASN A 377 4.30 35.60 -19.07
CA ASN A 377 2.90 36.05 -19.00
C ASN A 377 2.73 37.60 -18.88
N LEU A 378 3.78 38.40 -19.16
CA LEU A 378 3.83 39.83 -18.82
C LEU A 378 3.23 40.75 -19.89
N GLN A 379 2.90 40.23 -21.08
CA GLN A 379 2.31 41.03 -22.16
C GLN A 379 1.09 40.33 -22.77
N PRO A 380 -0.01 41.09 -23.01
CA PRO A 380 -1.15 40.59 -23.78
C PRO A 380 -0.69 40.03 -25.11
N CYS A 381 -1.08 38.78 -25.41
CA CYS A 381 -0.60 38.10 -26.59
C CYS A 381 -1.64 38.12 -27.71
N ALA A 382 -1.56 39.14 -28.56
CA ALA A 382 -2.37 39.24 -29.76
C ALA A 382 -1.78 38.41 -30.90
N GLN A 383 -2.60 37.64 -31.61
CA GLN A 383 -2.23 36.96 -32.85
C GLN A 383 -2.97 37.59 -34.02
N THR A 384 -2.25 37.91 -35.09
CA THR A 384 -2.88 38.41 -36.32
C THR A 384 -3.42 37.24 -37.12
N LEU A 385 -4.75 37.08 -37.13
CA LEU A 385 -5.42 35.99 -37.83
C LEU A 385 -6.15 36.50 -39.08
N THR A 386 -6.35 35.60 -40.04
CA THR A 386 -6.98 35.89 -41.34
C THR A 386 -8.40 35.33 -41.39
N SER A 387 -9.37 36.16 -41.80
CA SER A 387 -10.76 35.77 -42.03
C SER A 387 -10.89 34.56 -42.97
N GLY A 388 -11.83 33.67 -42.67
CA GLY A 388 -12.13 32.46 -43.45
C GLY A 388 -11.04 31.39 -43.40
N THR A 389 -10.07 31.54 -42.49
CA THR A 389 -9.02 30.55 -42.26
C THR A 389 -9.33 29.78 -40.99
N THR A 390 -9.29 28.45 -41.07
CA THR A 390 -9.33 27.56 -39.91
C THR A 390 -7.94 27.46 -39.31
N TYR A 391 -7.83 27.68 -38.01
CA TYR A 391 -6.63 27.48 -37.20
C TYR A 391 -6.89 26.37 -36.19
N THR A 392 -5.83 25.71 -35.73
CA THR A 392 -5.90 24.79 -34.61
C THR A 392 -5.28 25.44 -33.37
N LEU A 393 -6.09 25.75 -32.37
CA LEU A 393 -5.63 26.09 -31.03
C LEU A 393 -5.08 24.84 -30.35
N ASN A 394 -3.88 24.93 -29.81
CA ASN A 394 -3.24 23.86 -29.05
C ASN A 394 -3.09 24.30 -27.59
N ILE A 395 -3.54 23.46 -26.66
CA ILE A 395 -3.33 23.64 -25.22
C ILE A 395 -2.47 22.49 -24.71
N TRP A 396 -1.24 22.79 -24.30
CA TRP A 396 -0.37 21.83 -23.64
C TRP A 396 -0.48 21.95 -22.13
N ALA A 397 -0.43 20.81 -21.46
CA ALA A 397 -0.37 20.78 -20.00
C ALA A 397 0.93 21.39 -19.49
N GLY A 398 0.78 22.25 -18.49
CA GLY A 398 1.88 22.86 -17.75
C GLY A 398 2.05 22.19 -16.39
N GLY A 399 1.43 22.79 -15.36
CA GLY A 399 1.51 22.25 -14.01
C GLY A 399 0.36 21.30 -13.68
N VAL A 400 0.65 20.45 -12.70
CA VAL A 400 -0.13 19.27 -12.30
C VAL A 400 -1.49 19.66 -11.69
N GLY A 401 -2.55 18.92 -12.04
CA GLY A 401 -3.90 19.16 -11.53
C GLY A 401 -4.52 20.45 -12.08
N PHE A 402 -4.05 20.93 -13.23
CA PHE A 402 -4.68 22.07 -13.90
C PHE A 402 -5.99 21.64 -14.55
N ASP A 403 -7.06 22.33 -14.21
CA ASP A 403 -8.40 22.13 -14.75
C ASP A 403 -8.78 23.28 -15.67
N LEU A 404 -9.39 22.94 -16.80
CA LEU A 404 -9.80 23.87 -17.84
C LEU A 404 -11.23 23.52 -18.28
N ASP A 405 -12.17 24.45 -18.15
CA ASP A 405 -13.56 24.24 -18.58
C ASP A 405 -13.93 25.03 -19.84
N ARG A 406 -13.34 26.23 -20.04
CA ARG A 406 -13.73 27.08 -21.17
C ARG A 406 -12.57 27.84 -21.80
N LEU A 407 -12.66 27.99 -23.12
CA LEU A 407 -11.76 28.75 -23.96
C LEU A 407 -12.57 29.78 -24.75
N ILE A 408 -12.04 31.00 -24.88
CA ILE A 408 -12.63 32.07 -25.67
C ILE A 408 -11.57 32.65 -26.59
N ILE A 409 -11.89 32.76 -27.87
CA ILE A 409 -11.05 33.43 -28.86
C ILE A 409 -11.78 34.70 -29.28
N THR A 410 -11.17 35.85 -29.04
CA THR A 410 -11.85 37.15 -29.21
C THR A 410 -10.93 38.23 -29.75
N ASP A 411 -11.48 39.21 -30.46
CA ASP A 411 -10.81 40.46 -30.84
C ASP A 411 -10.86 41.52 -29.74
N ASN A 412 -11.46 41.22 -28.58
CA ASN A 412 -11.47 42.11 -27.42
C ASN A 412 -10.11 42.12 -26.71
N PRO A 413 -9.41 43.28 -26.66
CA PRO A 413 -8.10 43.39 -26.01
C PRO A 413 -8.18 43.58 -24.49
N SER A 414 -9.36 43.40 -23.88
CA SER A 414 -9.52 43.55 -22.43
C SER A 414 -8.99 42.32 -21.69
N ASP A 415 -8.73 42.49 -20.40
CA ASP A 415 -8.47 41.38 -19.50
C ASP A 415 -9.80 40.91 -18.90
N PRO A 416 -10.20 39.63 -19.01
CA PRO A 416 -11.50 39.20 -18.52
C PRO A 416 -11.65 39.37 -17.00
N ASP A 417 -10.56 39.32 -16.22
CA ASP A 417 -10.57 39.64 -14.79
C ASP A 417 -11.12 41.04 -14.52
N SER A 418 -10.92 41.98 -15.46
CA SER A 418 -11.36 43.36 -15.30
C SER A 418 -12.88 43.55 -15.33
N PHE A 419 -13.64 42.55 -15.79
CA PHE A 419 -15.10 42.61 -15.85
C PHE A 419 -15.79 42.29 -14.54
N PHE A 420 -15.06 41.72 -13.58
CA PHE A 420 -15.56 41.31 -12.29
C PHE A 420 -15.16 42.29 -11.19
N ASP A 421 -15.96 42.34 -10.13
CA ASP A 421 -15.60 43.02 -8.88
C ASP A 421 -14.64 42.15 -8.07
N ASN A 422 -13.57 42.77 -7.54
CA ASN A 422 -12.38 42.13 -6.96
C ASN A 422 -12.62 41.10 -5.82
N ASN A 423 -13.85 40.89 -5.33
CA ASN A 423 -14.11 40.13 -4.11
C ASN A 423 -15.12 38.96 -4.24
N ASP A 424 -15.88 38.82 -5.35
CA ASP A 424 -16.97 37.81 -5.39
C ASP A 424 -17.34 37.31 -6.80
N LEU A 425 -16.45 37.44 -7.79
CA LEU A 425 -16.73 37.10 -9.22
C LEU A 425 -18.06 37.67 -9.75
N SER A 426 -18.56 38.73 -9.10
CA SER A 426 -19.79 39.40 -9.48
C SER A 426 -19.48 40.32 -10.65
N PRO A 427 -20.25 40.28 -11.75
CA PRO A 427 -20.02 41.15 -12.88
C PRO A 427 -20.25 42.61 -12.48
N LYS A 428 -19.33 43.49 -12.90
CA LYS A 428 -19.58 44.94 -12.87
C LYS A 428 -20.78 45.28 -13.74
N THR A 429 -21.57 46.25 -13.32
CA THR A 429 -22.84 46.60 -14.00
C THR A 429 -22.66 46.90 -15.50
N GLU A 430 -21.57 47.56 -15.91
CA GLU A 430 -21.31 47.82 -17.33
C GLU A 430 -20.96 46.58 -18.18
N TYR A 431 -20.58 45.47 -17.55
CA TYR A 431 -20.21 44.21 -18.20
C TYR A 431 -21.21 43.08 -17.94
N GLN A 432 -22.35 43.38 -17.30
CA GLN A 432 -23.33 42.37 -16.91
C GLN A 432 -23.78 41.50 -18.09
N ASP A 433 -24.11 42.13 -19.23
CA ASP A 433 -24.54 41.43 -20.44
C ASP A 433 -23.39 40.60 -21.06
N LEU A 434 -22.16 41.14 -21.09
CA LEU A 434 -20.99 40.39 -21.59
C LEU A 434 -20.73 39.15 -20.73
N VAL A 435 -20.83 39.30 -19.40
CA VAL A 435 -20.61 38.19 -18.48
C VAL A 435 -21.73 37.18 -18.58
N SER A 436 -23.00 37.57 -18.64
CA SER A 436 -24.11 36.62 -18.76
C SER A 436 -24.14 35.91 -20.11
N ASP A 437 -23.88 36.64 -21.19
CA ASP A 437 -24.16 36.17 -22.55
C ASP A 437 -22.94 35.53 -23.20
N VAL A 438 -21.73 35.76 -22.69
CA VAL A 438 -20.48 35.19 -23.22
C VAL A 438 -19.74 34.38 -22.16
N LEU A 439 -19.32 35.01 -21.05
CA LEU A 439 -18.41 34.34 -20.10
C LEU A 439 -19.11 33.23 -19.32
N ASN A 440 -20.30 33.48 -18.79
CA ASN A 440 -21.11 32.56 -18.00
C ASN A 440 -22.30 32.00 -18.81
N ALA A 441 -22.23 32.12 -20.13
CA ALA A 441 -23.27 31.61 -21.01
C ALA A 441 -23.44 30.10 -20.79
N SER A 442 -24.68 29.61 -20.70
CA SER A 442 -24.91 28.17 -20.52
C SER A 442 -24.50 27.40 -21.77
N GLY A 443 -23.77 26.29 -21.60
CA GLY A 443 -23.27 25.49 -22.71
C GLY A 443 -24.36 25.01 -23.70
N ASN A 444 -25.60 24.84 -23.25
CA ASN A 444 -26.72 24.35 -24.09
C ASN A 444 -27.33 25.36 -25.09
N SER A 445 -26.90 26.63 -25.10
CA SER A 445 -27.52 27.62 -25.99
C SER A 445 -26.58 28.63 -26.63
N VAL A 446 -25.27 28.61 -26.30
CA VAL A 446 -24.38 29.74 -26.61
C VAL A 446 -22.93 29.35 -26.93
N ALA A 447 -22.48 28.11 -26.70
CA ALA A 447 -21.16 27.69 -27.16
C ALA A 447 -21.11 27.70 -28.71
N ASP A 448 -19.98 28.07 -29.31
CA ASP A 448 -19.87 28.08 -30.76
C ASP A 448 -19.81 26.64 -31.28
N ASN A 449 -20.84 26.21 -32.01
CA ASN A 449 -21.09 24.84 -32.43
C ASN A 449 -20.30 24.39 -33.69
N ASN A 450 -19.06 24.85 -33.89
CA ASN A 450 -18.23 24.43 -35.03
C ASN A 450 -17.13 23.43 -34.65
N ARG A 451 -17.45 22.47 -33.79
CA ARG A 451 -16.48 21.42 -33.39
C ARG A 451 -16.16 20.52 -34.58
N THR A 452 -15.01 19.86 -34.50
CA THR A 452 -14.52 18.97 -35.55
C THR A 452 -13.96 17.67 -34.97
N ALA A 453 -13.62 16.73 -35.85
CA ALA A 453 -12.87 15.52 -35.53
C ALA A 453 -13.49 14.71 -34.39
N TRP A 454 -12.75 14.48 -33.30
CA TRP A 454 -13.19 13.61 -32.20
C TRP A 454 -14.41 14.13 -31.44
N ALA A 455 -14.55 15.45 -31.28
CA ALA A 455 -15.75 16.04 -30.68
C ALA A 455 -17.01 15.75 -31.51
N CYS A 456 -16.86 15.49 -32.82
CA CYS A 456 -17.95 15.11 -33.72
C CYS A 456 -17.97 13.63 -34.07
N ASN A 457 -17.17 12.82 -33.38
CA ASN A 457 -17.14 11.38 -33.60
C ASN A 457 -18.12 10.69 -32.64
N PRO A 458 -19.19 10.05 -33.13
CA PRO A 458 -20.14 9.32 -32.29
C PRO A 458 -19.50 8.12 -31.56
N CYS A 459 -18.30 7.70 -31.96
CA CYS A 459 -17.51 6.67 -31.29
C CYS A 459 -16.38 7.25 -30.42
N ASP A 460 -16.35 8.54 -30.11
CA ASP A 460 -15.44 9.05 -29.09
C ASP A 460 -15.89 8.58 -27.69
N ASP A 461 -14.92 8.26 -26.84
CA ASP A 461 -15.19 7.70 -25.52
C ASP A 461 -15.99 8.66 -24.63
N ARG A 462 -15.78 9.96 -24.75
CA ARG A 462 -16.46 10.99 -23.94
C ARG A 462 -17.98 10.91 -23.97
N PHE A 463 -18.54 10.51 -25.10
CA PHE A 463 -19.98 10.49 -25.33
C PHE A 463 -20.62 9.13 -25.09
N GLY A 464 -19.84 8.11 -24.68
CA GLY A 464 -20.39 6.80 -24.30
C GLY A 464 -21.14 6.07 -25.40
N GLY A 465 -20.83 6.32 -26.68
CA GLY A 465 -21.54 5.76 -27.82
C GLY A 465 -21.76 4.24 -27.75
N SER A 466 -22.88 3.78 -28.31
CA SER A 466 -23.36 2.40 -28.23
C SER A 466 -23.87 1.91 -29.59
N PRO A 467 -23.79 0.60 -29.92
CA PRO A 467 -24.38 0.06 -31.14
C PRO A 467 -25.91 0.05 -31.12
N GLU A 468 -26.53 0.30 -29.96
CA GLU A 468 -27.98 0.36 -29.80
C GLU A 468 -28.47 1.81 -29.89
N PRO A 469 -29.55 2.09 -30.65
CA PRO A 469 -30.09 3.45 -30.74
C PRO A 469 -30.59 3.94 -29.37
N ASN A 470 -30.05 5.05 -28.89
CA ASN A 470 -30.44 5.71 -27.64
C ASN A 470 -30.55 7.23 -27.91
N PRO A 471 -31.64 7.91 -27.50
CA PRO A 471 -31.75 9.36 -27.66
C PRO A 471 -30.67 10.17 -26.94
N SER A 472 -30.04 9.58 -25.91
CA SER A 472 -29.06 10.27 -25.06
C SER A 472 -27.61 9.86 -25.34
N GLU A 473 -27.38 8.88 -26.22
CA GLU A 473 -26.04 8.39 -26.57
C GLU A 473 -25.89 8.26 -28.10
N PRO A 474 -24.70 8.53 -28.65
CA PRO A 474 -24.47 8.38 -30.07
C PRO A 474 -24.53 6.92 -30.52
N LEU A 475 -25.00 6.69 -31.75
CA LEU A 475 -24.91 5.39 -32.40
C LEU A 475 -23.45 5.11 -32.84
N CYS A 476 -22.76 4.25 -32.11
CA CYS A 476 -21.43 3.76 -32.45
C CYS A 476 -21.49 2.28 -32.87
N THR A 477 -21.30 2.02 -34.17
CA THR A 477 -21.37 0.63 -34.69
C THR A 477 -20.00 -0.03 -34.78
N ALA A 478 -19.95 -1.36 -34.85
CA ALA A 478 -18.72 -2.12 -35.07
C ALA A 478 -18.01 -1.79 -36.40
N ALA A 479 -18.73 -1.18 -37.36
CA ALA A 479 -18.15 -0.68 -38.60
C ALA A 479 -17.41 0.66 -38.42
N MET A 480 -17.72 1.40 -37.36
CA MET A 480 -17.15 2.70 -37.03
C MET A 480 -15.99 2.57 -36.04
N ALA A 481 -16.15 1.72 -35.02
CA ALA A 481 -15.10 1.40 -34.05
C ALA A 481 -15.07 -0.11 -33.74
N PRO A 482 -13.88 -0.73 -33.56
CA PRO A 482 -13.77 -2.15 -33.20
C PRO A 482 -14.46 -2.51 -31.87
N GLN A 483 -14.45 -1.59 -30.90
CA GLN A 483 -15.18 -1.68 -29.64
C GLN A 483 -16.33 -0.66 -29.65
N PRO A 484 -17.55 -1.06 -30.07
CA PRO A 484 -18.66 -0.13 -30.25
C PRO A 484 -19.30 0.33 -28.95
N TYR A 485 -19.09 -0.38 -27.84
CA TYR A 485 -19.59 -0.03 -26.51
C TYR A 485 -18.60 0.93 -25.84
N ARG A 486 -18.61 2.20 -26.22
CA ARG A 486 -17.63 3.20 -25.75
C ARG A 486 -17.81 3.57 -24.30
N TYR A 487 -19.01 3.36 -23.74
CA TYR A 487 -19.21 3.49 -22.30
C TYR A 487 -18.37 2.49 -21.47
N LEU A 488 -17.81 1.41 -22.06
CA LEU A 488 -16.86 0.47 -21.42
C LEU A 488 -15.40 0.92 -21.51
N SER A 489 -15.13 2.13 -22.00
CA SER A 489 -13.78 2.71 -21.99
C SER A 489 -13.24 2.91 -20.58
N ASP A 490 -11.91 2.89 -20.45
CA ASP A 490 -11.19 3.20 -19.21
C ASP A 490 -11.55 4.58 -18.66
N LEU A 491 -12.07 5.48 -19.50
CA LEU A 491 -12.60 6.78 -19.06
C LEU A 491 -13.71 6.65 -18.00
N TYR A 492 -14.50 5.58 -18.06
CA TYR A 492 -15.61 5.32 -17.13
C TYR A 492 -15.22 4.30 -16.06
N ASP A 493 -13.92 4.12 -15.86
CA ASP A 493 -13.39 3.35 -14.75
C ASP A 493 -13.11 4.28 -13.56
N ASP A 494 -13.61 3.91 -12.38
CA ASP A 494 -13.57 4.70 -11.16
C ASP A 494 -12.41 4.30 -10.26
N GLU A 495 -11.88 5.28 -9.51
CA GLU A 495 -10.91 5.09 -8.41
C GLU A 495 -10.01 3.86 -8.58
N GLN A 496 -9.22 3.85 -9.66
CA GLN A 496 -8.69 2.63 -10.32
C GLN A 496 -8.08 1.60 -9.36
N TRP A 497 -7.45 2.07 -8.29
CA TRP A 497 -6.88 1.24 -7.23
C TRP A 497 -7.87 0.86 -6.15
N MET A 498 -8.55 1.85 -5.58
CA MET A 498 -9.50 1.66 -4.48
C MET A 498 -10.59 0.67 -4.87
N ARG A 499 -11.25 0.91 -6.00
CA ARG A 499 -12.44 0.15 -6.38
C ARG A 499 -12.10 -1.29 -6.72
N SER A 500 -11.02 -1.49 -7.47
CA SER A 500 -10.50 -2.80 -7.83
C SER A 500 -10.02 -3.57 -6.60
N ALA A 501 -9.35 -2.90 -5.66
CA ALA A 501 -8.97 -3.51 -4.39
C ALA A 501 -10.21 -3.95 -3.62
N ILE A 502 -11.22 -3.08 -3.48
CA ILE A 502 -12.47 -3.42 -2.80
C ILE A 502 -13.11 -4.67 -3.42
N GLU A 503 -13.28 -4.74 -4.75
CA GLU A 503 -13.87 -5.93 -5.39
C GLU A 503 -13.05 -7.19 -5.16
N ALA A 504 -11.72 -7.12 -5.32
CA ALA A 504 -10.84 -8.25 -5.04
C ALA A 504 -10.96 -8.72 -3.58
N PHE A 505 -11.20 -7.82 -2.63
CA PHE A 505 -11.41 -8.17 -1.22
C PHE A 505 -12.81 -8.67 -0.90
N LYS A 506 -13.83 -8.29 -1.67
CA LYS A 506 -15.13 -8.94 -1.59
C LYS A 506 -15.02 -10.40 -2.01
N ASP A 507 -14.34 -10.68 -3.12
CA ASP A 507 -14.12 -12.04 -3.59
C ASP A 507 -13.29 -12.85 -2.59
N PHE A 508 -12.24 -12.25 -2.03
CA PHE A 508 -11.47 -12.82 -0.93
C PHE A 508 -12.37 -13.18 0.27
N ALA A 509 -13.21 -12.24 0.73
CA ALA A 509 -14.10 -12.46 1.87
C ALA A 509 -15.14 -13.57 1.60
N GLN A 510 -15.64 -13.65 0.37
CA GLN A 510 -16.59 -14.70 -0.06
C GLN A 510 -15.93 -16.09 -0.15
N ALA A 511 -14.63 -16.16 -0.42
CA ALA A 511 -13.89 -17.41 -0.51
C ALA A 511 -13.56 -18.04 0.86
N LEU A 512 -13.65 -17.29 1.96
CA LEU A 512 -13.39 -17.78 3.31
C LEU A 512 -14.48 -18.77 3.79
N ASP A 513 -14.11 -19.73 4.63
CA ASP A 513 -15.08 -20.65 5.24
C ASP A 513 -15.63 -20.03 6.53
N PRO A 514 -16.87 -19.51 6.56
CA PRO A 514 -17.45 -18.86 7.74
C PRO A 514 -17.57 -19.78 8.97
N GLN A 515 -17.47 -21.10 8.81
CA GLN A 515 -17.49 -22.06 9.92
C GLN A 515 -16.13 -22.22 10.60
N ARG A 516 -15.05 -21.74 9.97
CA ARG A 516 -13.67 -21.92 10.44
C ARG A 516 -12.96 -20.58 10.58
N ASP A 517 -13.11 -19.73 9.58
CA ASP A 517 -12.41 -18.47 9.47
C ASP A 517 -13.22 -17.32 10.06
N GLN A 518 -12.52 -16.32 10.56
CA GLN A 518 -13.10 -15.05 10.99
C GLN A 518 -12.46 -13.92 10.20
N LEU A 519 -13.26 -12.92 9.86
CA LEU A 519 -12.84 -11.76 9.10
C LEU A 519 -13.26 -10.47 9.83
N GLY A 520 -12.29 -9.58 10.02
CA GLY A 520 -12.49 -8.22 10.51
C GLY A 520 -11.97 -7.21 9.48
N LEU A 521 -12.33 -5.94 9.66
CA LEU A 521 -11.98 -4.84 8.77
C LEU A 521 -11.52 -3.62 9.57
N VAL A 522 -10.33 -3.15 9.25
CA VAL A 522 -9.79 -1.84 9.63
C VAL A 522 -9.64 -1.04 8.34
N GLN A 523 -10.18 0.17 8.33
CA GLN A 523 -9.88 1.15 7.28
C GLN A 523 -8.95 2.22 7.85
N PHE A 524 -8.13 2.83 7.02
CA PHE A 524 -7.28 3.92 7.48
C PHE A 524 -7.00 4.97 6.43
N ASN A 525 -7.03 6.22 6.87
CA ASN A 525 -6.50 7.36 6.16
C ASN A 525 -5.74 8.25 7.14
N THR A 526 -6.13 9.52 7.32
CA THR A 526 -5.63 10.40 8.39
C THR A 526 -5.73 9.73 9.77
N GLN A 527 -6.76 8.92 9.97
CA GLN A 527 -6.92 8.07 11.15
C GLN A 527 -7.32 6.67 10.72
N ALA A 528 -6.93 5.67 11.51
CA ALA A 528 -7.43 4.32 11.38
C ALA A 528 -8.67 4.12 12.25
N SER A 529 -9.61 3.28 11.78
CA SER A 529 -10.80 2.88 12.53
C SER A 529 -11.13 1.42 12.31
N ILE A 530 -11.55 0.73 13.37
CA ILE A 530 -12.11 -0.62 13.30
C ILE A 530 -13.54 -0.50 12.76
N VAL A 531 -13.75 -1.00 11.55
CA VAL A 531 -15.04 -0.95 10.86
C VAL A 531 -15.87 -2.19 11.16
N SER A 532 -15.21 -3.34 11.29
CA SER A 532 -15.86 -4.60 11.65
C SER A 532 -14.94 -5.45 12.55
N ASP A 533 -15.46 -5.84 13.72
CA ASP A 533 -14.84 -6.87 14.57
C ASP A 533 -14.97 -8.28 13.96
N LEU A 534 -14.24 -9.25 14.49
CA LEU A 534 -14.41 -10.66 14.14
C LEU A 534 -15.80 -11.16 14.58
N GLN A 535 -16.57 -11.79 13.68
CA GLN A 535 -17.97 -12.13 13.97
C GLN A 535 -18.27 -13.63 14.11
N CYS A 536 -17.54 -14.49 13.41
CA CYS A 536 -18.05 -15.83 13.10
C CYS A 536 -17.80 -16.87 14.19
N ALA A 537 -16.66 -17.54 14.15
CA ALA A 537 -16.38 -18.69 15.01
C ALA A 537 -16.55 -18.37 16.51
N SER A 538 -16.10 -17.20 16.98
CA SER A 538 -16.13 -16.84 18.40
C SER A 538 -17.46 -16.25 18.88
N ARG A 539 -18.09 -15.38 18.07
CA ARG A 539 -19.29 -14.64 18.50
C ARG A 539 -20.60 -15.35 18.13
N LEU A 540 -20.69 -15.88 16.90
CA LEU A 540 -21.91 -16.50 16.39
C LEU A 540 -21.85 -18.04 16.40
N GLY A 541 -20.64 -18.63 16.42
CA GLY A 541 -20.43 -20.07 16.40
C GLY A 541 -21.11 -20.72 15.20
N SER A 542 -21.90 -21.78 15.44
CA SER A 542 -22.63 -22.50 14.39
C SER A 542 -23.67 -21.67 13.63
N SER A 543 -24.03 -20.49 14.14
CA SER A 543 -24.98 -19.58 13.50
C SER A 543 -24.33 -18.67 12.46
N CYS A 544 -22.99 -18.63 12.35
CA CYS A 544 -22.35 -17.86 11.30
C CYS A 544 -22.60 -18.51 9.93
N THR A 545 -22.96 -17.67 8.96
CA THR A 545 -23.10 -18.06 7.54
C THR A 545 -22.33 -17.06 6.69
N ALA A 546 -22.15 -17.35 5.41
CA ALA A 546 -21.50 -16.41 4.48
C ALA A 546 -22.18 -15.03 4.48
N GLN A 547 -23.49 -14.97 4.75
CA GLN A 547 -24.24 -13.71 4.86
C GLN A 547 -23.69 -12.78 5.95
N VAL A 548 -23.06 -13.31 7.00
CA VAL A 548 -22.46 -12.47 8.05
C VAL A 548 -21.31 -11.64 7.48
N PHE A 549 -20.47 -12.20 6.61
CA PHE A 549 -19.42 -11.44 5.93
C PHE A 549 -20.03 -10.42 4.95
N THR A 550 -21.11 -10.78 4.27
CA THR A 550 -21.87 -9.86 3.42
C THR A 550 -22.39 -8.64 4.19
N ASP A 551 -23.09 -8.87 5.30
CA ASP A 551 -23.77 -7.84 6.09
C ASP A 551 -22.81 -6.98 6.92
N THR A 552 -21.56 -7.41 7.08
CA THR A 552 -20.54 -6.70 7.86
C THR A 552 -19.42 -6.19 6.96
N VAL A 553 -18.44 -7.04 6.65
CA VAL A 553 -17.23 -6.64 5.94
C VAL A 553 -17.53 -6.15 4.51
N ILE A 554 -18.30 -6.88 3.72
CA ILE A 554 -18.57 -6.52 2.31
C ILE A 554 -19.41 -5.24 2.22
N THR A 555 -20.46 -5.12 3.02
CA THR A 555 -21.27 -3.89 3.07
C THR A 555 -20.44 -2.68 3.48
N SER A 556 -19.52 -2.85 4.43
CA SER A 556 -18.60 -1.79 4.83
C SER A 556 -17.61 -1.42 3.74
N LEU A 557 -17.02 -2.41 3.07
CA LEU A 557 -16.12 -2.22 1.94
C LEU A 557 -16.77 -1.36 0.84
N ASP A 558 -18.07 -1.52 0.58
CA ASP A 558 -18.79 -0.71 -0.42
C ASP A 558 -18.93 0.78 -0.08
N SER A 559 -18.77 1.15 1.19
CA SER A 559 -18.87 2.53 1.65
C SER A 559 -17.51 3.24 1.75
N ILE A 560 -16.42 2.51 1.50
CA ILE A 560 -15.07 3.05 1.59
C ILE A 560 -14.77 3.81 0.30
N HIS A 561 -14.38 5.05 0.48
CA HIS A 561 -13.86 5.93 -0.55
C HIS A 561 -12.52 6.47 -0.07
N ALA A 562 -11.66 6.81 -1.01
CA ALA A 562 -10.38 7.37 -0.69
C ALA A 562 -10.48 8.84 -0.24
N GLY A 563 -9.46 9.30 0.49
CA GLY A 563 -9.38 10.67 0.99
C GLY A 563 -8.57 10.81 2.28
N GLY A 564 -7.93 11.97 2.44
CA GLY A 564 -7.11 12.30 3.62
C GLY A 564 -5.66 11.79 3.54
N ALA A 565 -4.95 11.87 4.67
CA ALA A 565 -3.56 11.43 4.79
C ALA A 565 -3.45 9.89 4.93
N THR A 566 -2.24 9.35 5.10
CA THR A 566 -1.94 7.90 5.15
C THR A 566 -1.32 7.52 6.50
N ASN A 567 -2.13 6.95 7.42
CA ASN A 567 -1.74 6.61 8.79
C ASN A 567 -1.58 5.10 9.00
N LEU A 568 -0.57 4.55 8.33
CA LEU A 568 -0.29 3.12 8.31
C LEU A 568 0.11 2.57 9.70
N ALA A 569 0.79 3.36 10.52
CA ALA A 569 1.19 2.96 11.88
C ALA A 569 -0.03 2.68 12.78
N GLN A 570 -1.06 3.54 12.72
CA GLN A 570 -2.29 3.33 13.49
C GLN A 570 -3.10 2.15 12.94
N ALA A 571 -3.07 1.91 11.62
CA ALA A 571 -3.72 0.75 11.02
C ALA A 571 -3.15 -0.57 11.54
N LEU A 572 -1.81 -0.68 11.61
CA LEU A 572 -1.14 -1.83 12.20
C LEU A 572 -1.48 -2.03 13.67
N LEU A 573 -1.52 -0.94 14.45
CA LEU A 573 -1.94 -0.97 15.84
C LEU A 573 -3.38 -1.51 15.99
N LEU A 574 -4.35 -0.95 15.27
CA LEU A 574 -5.75 -1.34 15.40
C LEU A 574 -6.01 -2.75 14.85
N GLY A 575 -5.35 -3.13 13.76
CA GLY A 575 -5.46 -4.48 13.23
C GLY A 575 -4.92 -5.53 14.22
N ALA A 576 -3.81 -5.21 14.89
CA ALA A 576 -3.29 -6.06 15.97
C ALA A 576 -4.25 -6.13 17.17
N GLN A 577 -4.92 -5.02 17.52
CA GLN A 577 -5.93 -5.02 18.59
C GLN A 577 -7.14 -5.90 18.26
N VAL A 578 -7.64 -5.87 17.02
CA VAL A 578 -8.74 -6.74 16.58
C VAL A 578 -8.35 -8.21 16.69
N LEU A 579 -7.08 -8.55 16.42
CA LEU A 579 -6.54 -9.89 16.52
C LEU A 579 -6.13 -10.28 17.96
N ASP A 580 -6.28 -9.41 18.95
CA ASP A 580 -6.00 -9.71 20.35
C ASP A 580 -7.24 -10.31 21.06
N PRO A 581 -7.20 -11.58 21.52
CA PRO A 581 -8.32 -12.23 22.19
C PRO A 581 -8.75 -11.55 23.49
N LYS A 582 -7.92 -10.67 24.06
CA LYS A 582 -8.19 -9.98 25.34
C LYS A 582 -8.94 -8.67 25.18
N LEU A 583 -8.92 -8.09 23.99
CA LEU A 583 -9.46 -6.74 23.77
C LEU A 583 -10.95 -6.75 23.37
N GLY A 584 -11.59 -7.92 23.38
CA GLY A 584 -13.03 -8.04 23.18
C GLY A 584 -13.48 -8.00 21.72
N HIS A 585 -12.54 -8.10 20.78
CA HIS A 585 -12.79 -8.15 19.33
C HIS A 585 -12.98 -9.58 18.80
N TYR A 586 -13.27 -10.53 19.70
CA TYR A 586 -13.62 -11.92 19.40
C TYR A 586 -12.52 -12.75 18.69
N ALA A 587 -11.27 -12.29 18.71
CA ALA A 587 -10.15 -13.14 18.31
C ALA A 587 -10.04 -14.37 19.22
N ARG A 588 -9.61 -15.48 18.64
CA ARG A 588 -9.39 -16.76 19.31
C ARG A 588 -7.94 -16.82 19.78
N ALA A 589 -7.73 -17.38 20.97
CA ALA A 589 -6.39 -17.47 21.57
C ALA A 589 -5.50 -18.49 20.85
N ASP A 590 -6.08 -19.60 20.38
CA ASP A 590 -5.35 -20.76 19.87
C ASP A 590 -5.40 -20.89 18.34
N THR A 591 -5.71 -19.81 17.62
CA THR A 591 -5.74 -19.82 16.14
C THR A 591 -4.63 -18.97 15.54
N ALA A 592 -4.29 -19.29 14.29
CA ALA A 592 -3.43 -18.43 13.50
C ALA A 592 -4.08 -17.05 13.31
N LYS A 593 -3.24 -16.01 13.31
CA LYS A 593 -3.65 -14.61 13.18
C LYS A 593 -2.95 -14.00 11.98
N ALA A 594 -3.73 -13.45 11.06
CA ALA A 594 -3.23 -12.81 9.86
C ALA A 594 -3.78 -11.40 9.74
N LEU A 595 -2.92 -10.45 9.41
CA LEU A 595 -3.30 -9.12 8.97
C LEU A 595 -2.94 -8.99 7.50
N VAL A 596 -3.88 -8.56 6.67
CA VAL A 596 -3.64 -8.27 5.25
C VAL A 596 -3.68 -6.76 5.10
N LEU A 597 -2.52 -6.15 4.89
CA LEU A 597 -2.35 -4.71 4.72
C LEU A 597 -2.30 -4.37 3.23
N ILE A 598 -3.15 -3.45 2.79
CA ILE A 598 -3.18 -2.97 1.41
C ILE A 598 -2.97 -1.46 1.44
N SER A 599 -1.97 -0.97 0.71
CA SER A 599 -1.57 0.44 0.73
C SER A 599 -0.63 0.75 -0.43
N ASP A 600 -0.48 2.02 -0.77
CA ASP A 600 0.65 2.52 -1.56
C ASP A 600 1.96 2.54 -0.74
N GLY A 601 1.91 2.33 0.57
CA GLY A 601 3.08 2.28 1.44
C GLY A 601 3.70 3.64 1.77
N VAL A 602 3.03 4.76 1.52
CA VAL A 602 3.60 6.11 1.74
C VAL A 602 3.03 6.77 2.99
N PRO A 603 3.44 6.35 4.21
CA PRO A 603 2.85 6.88 5.42
C PRO A 603 3.30 8.31 5.67
N ASN A 604 2.35 9.18 6.01
CA ASN A 604 2.58 10.61 6.22
C ASN A 604 1.82 11.15 7.44
N GLN A 605 1.34 10.27 8.33
CA GLN A 605 0.58 10.65 9.52
C GLN A 605 0.88 9.77 10.74
N LEU A 606 0.81 10.38 11.94
CA LEU A 606 1.12 9.76 13.25
C LEU A 606 0.03 9.98 14.31
N ILE A 607 -1.22 10.21 13.91
CA ILE A 607 -2.32 10.40 14.87
C ILE A 607 -2.68 9.05 15.50
N GLY A 608 -2.99 9.05 16.80
CA GLY A 608 -3.52 7.86 17.49
C GLY A 608 -2.47 6.80 17.87
N VAL A 609 -1.18 7.09 17.72
CA VAL A 609 -0.07 6.23 18.12
C VAL A 609 0.78 6.85 19.24
N ASP A 610 1.56 6.03 19.94
CA ASP A 610 2.48 6.48 21.00
C ASP A 610 3.78 7.03 20.39
N VAL A 611 3.68 8.26 19.90
CA VAL A 611 4.69 8.99 19.12
C VAL A 611 6.09 8.97 19.78
N PRO A 612 6.29 9.32 21.06
CA PRO A 612 7.64 9.30 21.66
C PRO A 612 8.28 7.91 21.72
N THR A 613 7.47 6.86 21.78
CA THR A 613 7.96 5.48 21.91
C THR A 613 8.29 4.88 20.55
N CYS A 614 7.47 5.14 19.52
CA CYS A 614 7.55 4.41 18.26
C CYS A 614 8.68 4.85 17.30
N TYR A 615 9.30 6.02 17.50
CA TYR A 615 10.55 6.41 16.82
C TYR A 615 11.72 6.66 17.79
N ALA A 616 11.67 6.09 19.01
CA ALA A 616 12.77 6.22 19.96
C ALA A 616 14.08 5.57 19.45
N GLU A 617 13.95 4.64 18.50
CA GLU A 617 15.02 3.95 17.80
C GLU A 617 14.88 4.22 16.30
N ASP A 618 16.01 4.35 15.60
CA ASP A 618 16.03 4.43 14.13
C ASP A 618 15.78 3.02 13.58
N LEU A 619 14.51 2.66 13.40
CA LEU A 619 14.06 1.34 12.95
C LEU A 619 14.00 1.24 11.43
N TRP A 620 13.93 2.37 10.75
CA TRP A 620 13.99 2.53 9.30
C TRP A 620 15.22 3.37 8.89
N PRO A 621 15.89 3.09 7.75
CA PRO A 621 17.04 3.87 7.31
C PRO A 621 16.75 5.38 7.13
N VAL A 622 17.69 6.23 7.52
CA VAL A 622 17.52 7.70 7.68
C VAL A 622 17.76 8.49 6.37
N ASP A 623 17.48 7.91 5.21
CA ASP A 623 17.67 8.62 3.93
C ASP A 623 16.52 9.60 3.62
N ASP A 624 15.44 9.55 4.42
CA ASP A 624 14.26 10.39 4.29
C ASP A 624 14.31 11.68 5.14
N PRO A 625 13.51 12.72 4.82
CA PRO A 625 13.28 13.85 5.71
C PRO A 625 12.84 13.38 7.11
N LEU A 626 13.36 14.02 8.17
CA LEU A 626 13.19 13.58 9.55
C LEU A 626 11.74 13.24 9.95
N TYR A 627 10.76 13.99 9.45
CA TYR A 627 9.35 13.69 9.73
C TYR A 627 8.93 12.35 9.10
N ILE A 628 9.21 12.15 7.82
CA ILE A 628 8.88 10.92 7.08
C ILE A 628 9.62 9.72 7.67
N ALA A 629 10.92 9.87 7.98
CA ALA A 629 11.70 8.84 8.67
C ALA A 629 11.01 8.38 9.97
N ARG A 630 10.58 9.33 10.81
CA ARG A 630 9.84 9.02 12.05
C ARG A 630 8.50 8.33 11.81
N VAL A 631 7.80 8.68 10.73
CA VAL A 631 6.54 8.01 10.39
C VAL A 631 6.82 6.54 10.04
N LYS A 632 7.85 6.29 9.22
CA LYS A 632 8.28 4.93 8.85
C LYS A 632 8.81 4.14 10.05
N ASP A 633 9.55 4.77 10.96
CA ASP A 633 9.97 4.13 12.22
C ASP A 633 8.77 3.61 13.02
N CYS A 634 7.72 4.44 13.15
CA CYS A 634 6.52 4.04 13.87
C CYS A 634 5.75 2.91 13.18
N VAL A 635 5.72 2.90 11.85
CA VAL A 635 5.18 1.77 11.08
C VAL A 635 5.92 0.48 11.41
N VAL A 636 7.25 0.50 11.33
CA VAL A 636 8.10 -0.66 11.66
C VAL A 636 7.90 -1.09 13.11
N TYR A 637 7.84 -0.14 14.04
CA TYR A 637 7.60 -0.42 15.46
C TYR A 637 6.31 -1.22 15.67
N TYR A 638 5.18 -0.83 15.06
CA TYR A 638 3.94 -1.58 15.21
C TYR A 638 3.93 -2.91 14.46
N ALA A 639 4.64 -3.02 13.33
CA ALA A 639 4.87 -4.31 12.68
C ALA A 639 5.64 -5.29 13.59
N LEU A 640 6.69 -4.81 14.26
CA LEU A 640 7.47 -5.59 15.23
C LEU A 640 6.63 -5.99 16.45
N ARG A 641 5.74 -5.11 16.93
CA ARG A 641 4.80 -5.47 18.01
C ARG A 641 3.78 -6.53 17.58
N ALA A 642 3.22 -6.42 16.37
CA ALA A 642 2.31 -7.42 15.82
C ALA A 642 3.01 -8.78 15.68
N ARG A 643 4.25 -8.78 15.17
CA ARG A 643 5.13 -9.95 15.14
C ARG A 643 5.32 -10.57 16.53
N ASP A 644 5.61 -9.75 17.54
CA ASP A 644 5.80 -10.22 18.92
C ASP A 644 4.50 -10.80 19.51
N GLN A 645 3.34 -10.48 18.95
CA GLN A 645 2.03 -11.08 19.26
C GLN A 645 1.69 -12.29 18.37
N GLY A 646 2.64 -12.79 17.57
CA GLY A 646 2.43 -13.93 16.68
C GLY A 646 1.45 -13.63 15.54
N ILE A 647 1.31 -12.36 15.15
CA ILE A 647 0.49 -11.94 14.00
C ILE A 647 1.38 -11.89 12.77
N VAL A 648 0.97 -12.59 11.71
CA VAL A 648 1.62 -12.55 10.41
C VAL A 648 0.99 -11.45 9.57
N ILE A 649 1.81 -10.56 8.99
CA ILE A 649 1.32 -9.46 8.14
C ILE A 649 1.65 -9.76 6.69
N HIS A 650 0.63 -9.98 5.87
CA HIS A 650 0.76 -9.97 4.42
C HIS A 650 0.55 -8.54 3.92
N THR A 651 1.35 -8.11 2.95
CA THR A 651 1.25 -6.75 2.41
C THR A 651 0.99 -6.79 0.90
N ILE A 652 0.17 -5.88 0.40
CA ILE A 652 -0.09 -5.68 -1.02
C ILE A 652 0.17 -4.21 -1.33
N SER A 653 1.24 -3.94 -2.09
CA SER A 653 1.53 -2.59 -2.60
C SER A 653 0.71 -2.30 -3.85
N LEU A 654 0.13 -1.10 -3.92
CA LEU A 654 -0.71 -0.66 -5.05
C LEU A 654 -0.05 0.50 -5.81
N GLY A 655 0.02 0.38 -7.13
CA GLY A 655 0.54 1.44 -7.99
C GLY A 655 2.07 1.45 -8.12
N HIS A 656 2.56 2.05 -9.20
CA HIS A 656 3.97 2.03 -9.58
C HIS A 656 4.88 2.84 -8.67
N ALA A 657 4.31 3.80 -7.95
CA ALA A 657 5.06 4.68 -7.07
C ALA A 657 4.99 4.26 -5.59
N ALA A 658 4.40 3.08 -5.31
CA ALA A 658 4.33 2.54 -3.97
C ALA A 658 5.71 2.38 -3.30
N ASP A 659 5.78 2.55 -1.98
CA ASP A 659 6.96 2.20 -1.17
C ASP A 659 7.01 0.68 -0.95
N ILE A 660 7.41 -0.02 -2.01
CA ILE A 660 7.55 -1.49 -2.05
C ILE A 660 8.51 -1.94 -0.94
N ALA A 661 9.62 -1.21 -0.73
CA ALA A 661 10.63 -1.59 0.24
C ALA A 661 10.08 -1.61 1.68
N LEU A 662 9.29 -0.58 2.06
CA LEU A 662 8.68 -0.53 3.38
C LEU A 662 7.66 -1.67 3.57
N LEU A 663 6.79 -1.89 2.59
CA LEU A 663 5.74 -2.92 2.67
C LEU A 663 6.32 -4.34 2.62
N GLU A 664 7.37 -4.56 1.82
CA GLU A 664 8.13 -5.82 1.79
C GLU A 664 8.78 -6.08 3.14
N TYR A 665 9.45 -5.08 3.73
CA TYR A 665 10.06 -5.21 5.04
C TYR A 665 9.03 -5.54 6.13
N ILE A 666 7.84 -4.92 6.14
CA ILE A 666 6.75 -5.25 7.09
C ILE A 666 6.34 -6.72 6.98
N ALA A 667 6.18 -7.22 5.75
CA ALA A 667 5.83 -8.61 5.52
C ALA A 667 6.95 -9.55 5.99
N GLU A 668 8.19 -9.28 5.58
CA GLU A 668 9.35 -10.10 5.96
C GLU A 668 9.53 -10.17 7.48
N VAL A 669 9.45 -9.03 8.19
CA VAL A 669 9.70 -9.04 9.64
C VAL A 669 8.63 -9.77 10.44
N THR A 670 7.44 -9.94 9.87
CA THR A 670 6.31 -10.65 10.50
C THR A 670 6.14 -12.08 9.97
N GLY A 671 6.97 -12.52 9.02
CA GLY A 671 6.89 -13.85 8.39
C GLY A 671 5.77 -13.97 7.36
N GLY A 672 5.24 -12.85 6.87
CA GLY A 672 4.24 -12.80 5.81
C GLY A 672 4.86 -12.79 4.40
N VAL A 673 4.04 -12.41 3.43
CA VAL A 673 4.42 -12.32 2.01
C VAL A 673 3.99 -10.96 1.50
N HIS A 674 4.89 -10.32 0.74
CA HIS A 674 4.60 -9.12 0.00
C HIS A 674 4.16 -9.45 -1.42
N PHE A 675 3.10 -8.77 -1.87
CA PHE A 675 2.66 -8.75 -3.24
C PHE A 675 2.72 -7.32 -3.76
N HIS A 676 3.04 -7.16 -5.04
CA HIS A 676 3.04 -5.87 -5.70
C HIS A 676 2.07 -5.92 -6.89
N ALA A 677 1.11 -5.00 -6.88
CA ALA A 677 0.16 -4.79 -7.95
C ALA A 677 0.48 -3.46 -8.65
N PRO A 678 1.36 -3.46 -9.68
CA PRO A 678 1.60 -2.29 -10.53
C PRO A 678 0.38 -1.91 -11.38
N THR A 679 -0.56 -2.84 -11.63
CA THR A 679 -1.88 -2.54 -12.21
C THR A 679 -3.03 -3.21 -11.46
N ALA A 680 -4.22 -2.61 -11.52
CA ALA A 680 -5.39 -3.03 -10.74
C ALA A 680 -5.94 -4.43 -11.13
N ASP A 681 -5.75 -4.84 -12.38
CA ASP A 681 -6.13 -6.15 -12.92
C ASP A 681 -5.39 -7.32 -12.27
N GLN A 682 -4.24 -7.07 -11.62
CA GLN A 682 -3.47 -8.10 -10.93
C GLN A 682 -4.02 -8.43 -9.54
N LEU A 683 -4.93 -7.62 -9.01
CA LEU A 683 -5.43 -7.79 -7.64
C LEU A 683 -6.21 -9.07 -7.45
N THR A 684 -6.97 -9.52 -8.47
CA THR A 684 -7.68 -10.80 -8.42
C THR A 684 -6.70 -11.97 -8.31
N ASP A 685 -5.65 -12.01 -9.14
CA ASP A 685 -4.64 -13.07 -9.10
C ASP A 685 -3.90 -13.08 -7.74
N ILE A 686 -3.58 -11.89 -7.21
CA ILE A 686 -2.92 -11.72 -5.91
C ILE A 686 -3.81 -12.22 -4.76
N THR A 687 -5.10 -11.88 -4.75
CA THR A 687 -6.00 -12.33 -3.67
C THR A 687 -6.26 -13.85 -3.75
N GLU A 688 -6.32 -14.42 -4.95
CA GLU A 688 -6.35 -15.87 -5.15
C GLU A 688 -5.07 -16.56 -4.64
N GLU A 689 -3.90 -15.99 -4.90
CA GLU A 689 -2.63 -16.49 -4.39
C GLU A 689 -2.57 -16.39 -2.85
N LEU A 690 -2.98 -15.26 -2.29
CA LEU A 690 -3.03 -15.04 -0.84
C LEU A 690 -3.92 -16.08 -0.14
N LEU A 691 -5.06 -16.46 -0.74
CA LEU A 691 -5.92 -17.53 -0.24
C LEU A 691 -5.24 -18.91 -0.21
N GLN A 692 -4.15 -19.12 -0.95
CA GLN A 692 -3.33 -20.34 -0.88
C GLN A 692 -2.29 -20.29 0.24
N TYR A 693 -1.87 -19.09 0.66
CA TYR A 693 -0.94 -18.89 1.77
C TYR A 693 -1.62 -18.99 3.14
N ILE A 694 -2.84 -18.47 3.28
CA ILE A 694 -3.58 -18.50 4.55
C ILE A 694 -3.78 -19.93 5.11
N PRO A 695 -4.10 -20.96 4.31
CA PRO A 695 -4.12 -22.35 4.76
C PRO A 695 -2.77 -22.87 5.28
N ARG A 696 -1.64 -22.31 4.85
CA ARG A 696 -0.32 -22.70 5.37
C ARG A 696 -0.11 -22.21 6.80
N LEU A 697 -0.70 -21.06 7.17
CA LEU A 697 -0.76 -20.61 8.57
C LEU A 697 -1.52 -21.61 9.46
N ARG A 698 -2.56 -22.25 8.90
CA ARG A 698 -3.34 -23.29 9.60
C ARG A 698 -2.50 -24.53 9.93
N ALA A 699 -1.56 -24.88 9.06
CA ALA A 699 -0.75 -26.08 9.19
C ALA A 699 0.44 -25.95 10.17
N ASN A 700 0.79 -24.73 10.58
CA ASN A 700 2.02 -24.51 11.33
C ASN A 700 1.78 -24.14 12.79
N GLY A 701 0.59 -23.60 13.13
CA GLY A 701 0.41 -22.95 14.42
C GLY A 701 1.46 -21.85 14.62
N SER A 702 1.35 -21.09 15.69
CA SER A 702 2.40 -20.13 16.05
C SER A 702 3.61 -20.90 16.59
N LEU A 703 4.35 -21.65 15.78
CA LEU A 703 5.66 -22.20 16.15
C LEU A 703 6.70 -21.09 15.97
N GLY A 704 7.77 -21.13 16.75
CA GLY A 704 8.92 -20.24 16.70
C GLY A 704 10.20 -21.03 16.83
N ILE A 705 11.25 -20.58 16.16
CA ILE A 705 12.60 -21.09 16.40
C ILE A 705 13.10 -20.42 17.68
N TYR A 706 13.56 -21.20 18.64
CA TYR A 706 14.23 -20.69 19.85
C TYR A 706 15.70 -21.07 19.80
N HIS A 707 16.57 -20.17 20.28
CA HIS A 707 17.99 -20.42 20.43
C HIS A 707 18.54 -20.00 21.80
N ARG A 708 19.69 -20.55 22.20
CA ARG A 708 20.50 -20.07 23.34
C ARG A 708 21.98 -20.38 23.09
N ALA A 709 22.91 -19.53 23.53
CA ALA A 709 24.32 -19.77 23.25
C ALA A 709 24.91 -20.85 24.19
N GLN A 710 24.37 -20.97 25.41
CA GLN A 710 24.81 -21.98 26.39
C GLN A 710 23.64 -22.71 27.04
N ALA A 711 23.87 -23.94 27.52
CA ALA A 711 22.84 -24.76 28.16
C ALA A 711 22.25 -24.14 29.44
N THR A 712 22.96 -23.20 30.05
CA THR A 712 22.58 -22.45 31.26
C THR A 712 21.85 -21.14 30.96
N GLU A 713 21.81 -20.70 29.71
CA GLU A 713 21.13 -19.48 29.31
C GLU A 713 19.63 -19.73 29.03
N PRO A 714 18.77 -18.70 29.20
CA PRO A 714 17.37 -18.79 28.82
C PRO A 714 17.23 -18.93 27.30
N TRP A 715 16.17 -19.62 26.87
CA TRP A 715 15.80 -19.66 25.45
C TRP A 715 15.36 -18.28 24.98
N GLN A 716 15.91 -17.84 23.86
CA GLN A 716 15.54 -16.62 23.16
C GLN A 716 14.82 -17.01 21.87
N LEU A 717 13.71 -16.35 21.55
CA LEU A 717 13.08 -16.52 20.25
C LEU A 717 14.07 -16.01 19.19
N TYR A 718 14.42 -16.87 18.24
CA TYR A 718 15.24 -16.48 17.10
C TYR A 718 14.46 -15.44 16.29
N PRO A 719 15.13 -14.44 15.70
CA PRO A 719 14.43 -13.42 14.94
C PRO A 719 13.52 -14.08 13.90
N LEU A 720 12.22 -13.82 14.04
CA LEU A 720 11.21 -14.26 13.06
C LEU A 720 11.48 -13.75 11.63
N PRO A 721 12.08 -12.55 11.38
CA PRO A 721 12.50 -12.15 10.03
C PRO A 721 13.56 -13.07 9.42
N LEU A 722 14.29 -13.78 10.27
CA LEU A 722 15.26 -14.80 9.86
C LEU A 722 14.65 -16.20 9.93
N THR A 723 13.33 -16.34 10.10
CA THR A 723 12.64 -17.61 10.24
C THR A 723 11.59 -17.77 9.14
N ASP A 724 11.84 -18.62 8.15
CA ASP A 724 10.84 -18.94 7.12
C ASP A 724 10.00 -20.16 7.50
N TRP A 725 8.76 -20.16 7.02
CA TRP A 725 7.81 -21.26 7.16
C TRP A 725 7.43 -21.81 5.79
N LEU A 726 7.80 -23.06 5.50
CA LEU A 726 7.43 -23.72 4.25
C LEU A 726 6.80 -25.08 4.54
N GLY A 727 5.48 -25.09 4.75
CA GLY A 727 4.76 -26.31 5.11
C GLY A 727 5.34 -26.91 6.40
N TYR A 728 5.87 -28.14 6.32
CA TYR A 728 6.47 -28.86 7.45
C TYR A 728 7.91 -28.44 7.79
N GLN A 729 8.40 -27.35 7.18
CA GLN A 729 9.76 -26.87 7.32
C GLN A 729 9.78 -25.52 8.02
N VAL A 730 10.63 -25.39 9.04
CA VAL A 730 10.96 -24.12 9.69
C VAL A 730 12.42 -23.79 9.40
N THR A 731 12.72 -22.62 8.85
CA THR A 731 14.08 -22.30 8.38
C THR A 731 14.65 -21.08 9.05
N GLY A 732 15.68 -21.23 9.90
CA GLY A 732 16.45 -20.14 10.47
C GLY A 732 17.60 -19.71 9.55
N ARG A 733 17.61 -18.49 9.01
CA ARG A 733 18.67 -17.88 8.19
C ARG A 733 19.60 -17.02 9.04
N GLY A 734 20.79 -16.66 8.56
CA GLY A 734 21.62 -15.65 9.25
C GLY A 734 22.31 -16.15 10.52
N ILE A 735 22.43 -17.46 10.72
CA ILE A 735 22.99 -18.03 11.94
C ILE A 735 24.52 -17.86 11.93
N ARG A 736 25.03 -17.00 12.81
CA ARG A 736 26.46 -16.65 12.92
C ARG A 736 27.11 -17.06 14.25
N GLN A 737 26.32 -17.51 15.23
CA GLN A 737 26.81 -17.94 16.53
C GLN A 737 26.51 -19.42 16.80
N LEU A 738 27.39 -20.05 17.59
CA LEU A 738 27.17 -21.40 18.10
C LEU A 738 26.06 -21.34 19.15
N SER A 739 24.97 -22.04 18.90
CA SER A 739 23.82 -22.04 19.80
C SER A 739 23.08 -23.38 19.73
N GLN A 740 22.35 -23.66 20.81
CA GLN A 740 21.34 -24.71 20.86
C GLN A 740 20.02 -24.16 20.33
N TRP A 741 19.28 -24.99 19.59
CA TRP A 741 18.04 -24.62 18.91
C TRP A 741 16.91 -25.55 19.30
N THR A 742 15.68 -25.06 19.35
CA THR A 742 14.47 -25.88 19.49
C THR A 742 13.30 -25.23 18.77
N LEU A 743 12.25 -26.01 18.48
CA LEU A 743 10.98 -25.49 18.01
C LEU A 743 10.01 -25.49 19.18
N GLY A 744 9.33 -24.38 19.39
CA GLY A 744 8.23 -24.33 20.34
C GLY A 744 7.17 -23.35 19.93
N PRO A 745 5.97 -23.40 20.54
CA PRO A 745 4.98 -22.38 20.28
C PRO A 745 5.59 -21.02 20.65
N VAL A 746 5.28 -19.97 19.87
CA VAL A 746 5.53 -18.55 20.16
C VAL A 746 4.70 -18.20 21.39
N SER A 747 5.15 -18.74 22.52
CA SER A 747 4.57 -18.57 23.84
C SER A 747 5.32 -17.45 24.52
N SER A 748 4.61 -16.77 25.41
CA SER A 748 5.14 -15.61 26.08
C SER A 748 6.45 -15.95 26.81
N THR A 749 7.52 -15.21 26.55
CA THR A 749 8.83 -15.37 27.21
C THR A 749 9.12 -14.15 28.05
N ILE A 750 9.80 -14.33 29.19
CA ILE A 750 10.26 -13.19 30.00
C ILE A 750 11.78 -13.15 30.06
N VAL A 751 12.34 -11.97 29.83
CA VAL A 751 13.77 -11.66 29.96
C VAL A 751 13.91 -10.69 31.11
N VAL A 752 14.83 -10.96 32.04
CA VAL A 752 15.14 -10.03 33.13
C VAL A 752 16.57 -9.55 33.02
N THR A 753 16.77 -8.24 33.12
CA THR A 753 18.08 -7.58 33.09
C THR A 753 18.25 -6.70 34.31
N ALA A 754 19.49 -6.56 34.80
CA ALA A 754 19.83 -5.72 35.94
C ALA A 754 20.95 -4.75 35.55
N THR A 755 20.77 -3.46 35.79
CA THR A 755 21.76 -2.43 35.48
C THR A 755 21.94 -1.47 36.66
N PRO A 756 23.15 -1.38 37.25
CA PRO A 756 24.36 -2.15 36.95
C PRO A 756 24.36 -3.57 37.56
N THR A 757 25.09 -4.51 36.95
CA THR A 757 25.21 -5.91 37.43
C THR A 757 26.18 -6.11 38.61
N ILE A 758 26.88 -5.04 39.05
CA ILE A 758 27.83 -5.08 40.17
C ILE A 758 27.56 -3.89 41.09
N LEU A 759 27.40 -4.15 42.39
CA LEU A 759 27.17 -3.12 43.42
C LEU A 759 28.06 -3.34 44.65
N PRO A 760 28.40 -2.29 45.42
CA PRO A 760 28.95 -2.48 46.76
C PRO A 760 27.87 -3.00 47.74
N ALA A 761 28.26 -3.89 48.65
CA ALA A 761 27.42 -4.40 49.73
C ALA A 761 27.30 -3.38 50.88
N ASP A 762 26.75 -2.20 50.59
CA ASP A 762 26.73 -1.04 51.51
C ASP A 762 25.38 -0.75 52.16
N GLY A 763 24.36 -1.55 51.85
CA GLY A 763 23.00 -1.34 52.38
C GLY A 763 22.21 -0.24 51.66
N SER A 764 22.74 0.38 50.60
CA SER A 764 22.16 1.56 49.95
C SER A 764 22.31 1.64 48.43
N ALA A 765 23.28 0.94 47.84
CA ALA A 765 23.51 0.93 46.39
C ALA A 765 22.36 0.23 45.66
N THR A 766 21.98 0.76 44.49
CA THR A 766 20.80 0.29 43.76
C THR A 766 21.11 -0.17 42.33
N SER A 767 20.30 -1.10 41.83
CA SER A 767 20.27 -1.52 40.42
C SER A 767 18.84 -1.49 39.90
N THR A 768 18.65 -0.96 38.70
CA THR A 768 17.36 -1.05 38.00
C THR A 768 17.23 -2.44 37.40
N ILE A 769 16.14 -3.12 37.74
CA ILE A 769 15.72 -4.37 37.14
C ILE A 769 14.70 -4.04 36.06
N THR A 770 14.92 -4.52 34.85
CA THR A 770 13.97 -4.42 33.73
C THR A 770 13.55 -5.82 33.32
N VAL A 771 12.25 -6.05 33.26
CA VAL A 771 11.66 -7.29 32.72
C VAL A 771 10.98 -6.94 31.41
N ASP A 772 11.39 -7.61 30.35
CA ASP A 772 10.76 -7.59 29.04
C ASP A 772 10.00 -8.91 28.86
N VAL A 773 8.68 -8.80 28.68
CA VAL A 773 7.77 -9.89 28.37
C VAL A 773 7.51 -9.82 26.86
N HIS A 774 7.90 -10.86 26.14
CA HIS A 774 7.65 -11.02 24.71
C HIS A 774 6.55 -12.05 24.50
N GLY A 775 5.84 -12.01 23.38
CA GLY A 775 4.77 -12.96 23.05
C GLY A 775 3.35 -12.36 23.10
N VAL A 776 2.37 -13.21 22.76
CA VAL A 776 0.92 -12.94 22.72
C VAL A 776 0.36 -12.36 24.03
N ASP A 777 1.06 -12.55 25.16
CA ASP A 777 0.64 -12.03 26.46
C ASP A 777 1.55 -10.95 27.05
N SER A 778 2.35 -10.25 26.27
CA SER A 778 3.33 -9.27 26.78
C SER A 778 2.74 -8.14 27.63
N GLU A 779 1.52 -7.67 27.34
CA GLU A 779 0.92 -6.49 27.99
C GLU A 779 -0.02 -6.84 29.15
N TYR A 780 -0.07 -5.95 30.15
CA TYR A 780 -0.88 -6.06 31.38
C TYR A 780 -0.59 -7.28 32.26
N GLN A 781 0.59 -7.89 32.11
CA GLN A 781 1.03 -8.98 32.96
C GLN A 781 1.51 -8.49 34.30
N VAL A 782 1.01 -9.11 35.37
CA VAL A 782 1.56 -8.90 36.70
C VAL A 782 2.85 -9.71 36.80
N VAL A 783 3.96 -9.00 36.89
CA VAL A 783 5.28 -9.57 37.14
C VAL A 783 5.59 -9.41 38.63
N THR A 784 5.96 -10.52 39.27
CA THR A 784 6.43 -10.57 40.66
C THR A 784 7.94 -10.69 40.69
N PHE A 785 8.59 -9.83 41.47
CA PHE A 785 10.04 -9.79 41.63
C PHE A 785 10.45 -10.38 42.98
N THR A 786 11.55 -11.15 43.00
CA THR A 786 12.20 -11.62 44.23
C THR A 786 13.72 -11.55 44.09
N ALA A 787 14.43 -11.40 45.21
CA ALA A 787 15.89 -11.45 45.27
C ALA A 787 16.33 -12.49 46.32
N SER A 788 17.45 -13.17 46.08
CA SER A 788 18.03 -14.09 47.09
C SER A 788 18.57 -13.36 48.34
N MET A 789 18.92 -12.08 48.22
CA MET A 789 19.31 -11.18 49.32
C MET A 789 19.17 -9.71 48.88
N GLY A 790 19.01 -8.77 49.82
CA GLY A 790 18.70 -7.36 49.53
C GLY A 790 17.19 -7.10 49.47
N GLU A 791 16.78 -5.98 48.90
CA GLU A 791 15.37 -5.56 48.81
C GLU A 791 15.02 -5.16 47.36
N ILE A 792 13.79 -5.46 46.89
CA ILE A 792 13.27 -5.01 45.58
C ILE A 792 11.98 -4.22 45.79
N VAL A 793 11.86 -3.06 45.13
CA VAL A 793 10.64 -2.22 45.14
C VAL A 793 10.31 -1.71 43.73
N PRO A 794 9.07 -1.88 43.23
CA PRO A 794 7.98 -2.65 43.83
C PRO A 794 8.20 -4.17 43.67
N LEU A 795 7.62 -4.96 44.58
CA LEU A 795 7.65 -6.44 44.50
C LEU A 795 6.76 -6.99 43.39
N THR A 796 5.81 -6.20 42.89
CA THR A 796 4.94 -6.53 41.77
C THR A 796 4.75 -5.31 40.88
N GLY A 797 4.77 -5.50 39.57
CA GLY A 797 4.43 -4.47 38.60
C GLY A 797 3.64 -5.05 37.43
N THR A 798 2.82 -4.21 36.80
CA THR A 798 2.08 -4.59 35.61
C THR A 798 2.86 -4.14 34.37
N THR A 799 3.02 -5.00 33.37
CA THR A 799 3.71 -4.62 32.13
C THR A 799 2.92 -3.57 31.36
N VAL A 800 3.64 -2.59 30.84
CA VAL A 800 3.16 -1.57 29.90
C VAL A 800 4.09 -1.66 28.71
N ASN A 801 3.55 -1.84 27.49
CA ASN A 801 4.35 -2.12 26.30
C ASN A 801 5.29 -3.33 26.44
N GLY A 802 4.83 -4.41 27.08
CA GLY A 802 5.67 -5.60 27.30
C GLY A 802 6.75 -5.43 28.38
N ARG A 803 6.90 -4.24 28.97
CA ARG A 803 8.00 -3.94 29.89
C ARG A 803 7.51 -3.58 31.29
N VAL A 804 8.28 -3.97 32.31
CA VAL A 804 8.08 -3.54 33.70
C VAL A 804 9.42 -3.40 34.42
N THR A 805 9.53 -2.40 35.28
CA THR A 805 10.78 -2.10 36.00
C THR A 805 10.60 -2.16 37.51
N ALA A 806 11.65 -2.58 38.22
CA ALA A 806 11.77 -2.49 39.67
C ALA A 806 13.17 -2.02 40.08
N ILE A 807 13.33 -1.54 41.32
CA ILE A 807 14.62 -1.12 41.87
C ILE A 807 15.06 -2.15 42.90
N TYR A 808 16.24 -2.72 42.69
CA TYR A 808 16.97 -3.50 43.69
C TYR A 808 17.82 -2.60 44.57
N THR A 809 17.86 -2.85 45.88
CA THR A 809 18.75 -2.21 46.86
C THR A 809 19.64 -3.26 47.52
N ALA A 810 20.95 -3.07 47.47
CA ALA A 810 21.97 -3.98 47.99
C ALA A 810 21.89 -4.11 49.52
N GLY A 811 22.13 -5.32 50.04
CA GLY A 811 22.32 -5.56 51.47
C GLY A 811 23.77 -5.31 51.94
N LEU A 812 24.05 -5.65 53.20
CA LEU A 812 25.41 -5.57 53.78
C LEU A 812 26.28 -6.81 53.53
N GLN A 813 25.69 -7.87 52.96
CA GLN A 813 26.38 -9.13 52.71
C GLN A 813 26.90 -9.16 51.26
N ALA A 814 28.21 -9.37 51.10
CA ALA A 814 28.82 -9.57 49.79
C ALA A 814 28.54 -10.98 49.26
N GLY A 815 28.43 -11.11 47.93
CA GLY A 815 28.15 -12.37 47.25
C GLY A 815 27.23 -12.22 46.02
N PRO A 816 26.98 -13.32 45.29
CA PRO A 816 26.06 -13.33 44.17
C PRO A 816 24.60 -13.24 44.64
N VAL A 817 23.82 -12.42 43.95
CA VAL A 817 22.38 -12.21 44.15
C VAL A 817 21.66 -12.77 42.93
N ILE A 818 20.66 -13.61 43.15
CA ILE A 818 19.77 -14.11 42.10
C ILE A 818 18.50 -13.27 42.17
N LEU A 819 18.23 -12.54 41.10
CA LEU A 819 17.01 -11.77 40.90
C LEU A 819 16.05 -12.63 40.08
N THR A 820 14.87 -12.93 40.58
CA THR A 820 13.86 -13.74 39.89
C THR A 820 12.65 -12.88 39.55
N ALA A 821 12.25 -12.89 38.28
CA ALA A 821 10.99 -12.33 37.82
C ALA A 821 10.04 -13.47 37.44
N THR A 822 8.77 -13.39 37.85
CA THR A 822 7.77 -14.42 37.58
C THR A 822 6.47 -13.78 37.10
N THR A 823 5.87 -14.31 36.03
CA THR A 823 4.52 -13.92 35.59
C THR A 823 3.74 -15.15 35.12
N GLY A 824 2.59 -15.41 35.74
CA GLY A 824 1.87 -16.67 35.54
C GLY A 824 2.75 -17.88 35.85
N ALA A 825 2.95 -18.75 34.85
CA ALA A 825 3.83 -19.93 34.92
C ALA A 825 5.28 -19.64 34.48
N LEU A 826 5.57 -18.46 33.95
CA LEU A 826 6.87 -18.07 33.42
C LEU A 826 7.75 -17.53 34.54
N SER A 827 9.00 -17.97 34.61
CA SER A 827 9.98 -17.51 35.58
C SER A 827 11.36 -17.40 34.94
N THR A 828 12.09 -16.32 35.21
CA THR A 828 13.44 -16.08 34.70
C THR A 828 14.30 -15.42 35.77
N THR A 829 15.62 -15.54 35.64
CA THR A 829 16.57 -15.04 36.64
C THR A 829 17.71 -14.23 36.02
N ALA A 830 18.17 -13.19 36.72
CA ALA A 830 19.43 -12.49 36.45
C ALA A 830 20.36 -12.55 37.67
N GLU A 831 21.67 -12.54 37.43
CA GLU A 831 22.67 -12.47 38.48
C GLU A 831 23.19 -11.03 38.66
N LEU A 832 23.37 -10.64 39.92
CA LEU A 832 23.98 -9.38 40.34
C LEU A 832 25.05 -9.68 41.41
N LEU A 833 26.22 -9.04 41.32
CA LEU A 833 27.33 -9.30 42.25
C LEU A 833 27.48 -8.18 43.27
N LEU A 834 27.41 -8.52 44.56
CA LEU A 834 27.72 -7.59 45.66
C LEU A 834 29.17 -7.72 46.11
N LEU A 835 29.93 -6.64 45.98
CA LEU A 835 31.33 -6.56 46.41
C LEU A 835 31.45 -6.13 47.88
N PRO A 836 32.39 -6.72 48.65
CA PRO A 836 32.63 -6.29 50.02
C PRO A 836 33.17 -4.86 50.07
N LEU A 837 32.76 -4.10 51.09
CA LEU A 837 33.33 -2.78 51.37
C LEU A 837 34.80 -2.90 51.81
N PRO A 838 35.64 -1.87 51.54
CA PRO A 838 36.99 -1.80 52.09
C PRO A 838 36.97 -1.92 53.63
N PRO A 839 37.90 -2.67 54.24
CA PRO A 839 37.96 -2.78 55.69
C PRO A 839 38.19 -1.40 56.33
N ALA A 840 37.39 -1.07 57.35
CA ALA A 840 37.56 0.16 58.10
C ALA A 840 38.90 0.14 58.85
N GLU A 841 39.77 1.13 58.63
CA GLU A 841 41.00 1.30 59.41
C GLU A 841 40.67 1.74 60.84
N MET A 842 41.10 0.95 61.82
CA MET A 842 40.96 1.28 63.24
C MET A 842 42.32 1.71 63.79
N THR A 843 42.50 3.00 64.05
CA THR A 843 43.74 3.54 64.60
C THR A 843 43.69 3.55 66.13
N LEU A 844 44.46 2.67 66.77
CA LEU A 844 44.66 2.64 68.23
C LEU A 844 45.74 3.65 68.64
N GLY A 845 45.35 4.71 69.37
CA GLY A 845 46.27 5.67 69.98
C GLY A 845 46.56 5.31 71.44
N VAL A 846 47.83 5.18 71.83
CA VAL A 846 48.25 4.96 73.22
C VAL A 846 48.92 6.23 73.77
N CYS A 847 48.51 6.68 74.96
CA CYS A 847 48.99 7.90 75.62
C CYS A 847 49.20 7.68 77.13
N PRO A 848 50.32 8.17 77.73
CA PRO A 848 51.43 8.87 77.10
C PRO A 848 52.38 7.93 76.36
N SER A 849 52.77 8.34 75.16
CA SER A 849 53.71 7.62 74.29
C SER A 849 55.18 7.77 74.69
N VAL A 850 55.46 8.35 75.88
CA VAL A 850 56.81 8.48 76.46
C VAL A 850 56.73 8.35 77.99
N LEU A 851 57.48 7.40 78.56
CA LEU A 851 57.79 7.31 79.99
C LEU A 851 59.11 8.05 80.27
N GLN A 852 59.12 9.02 81.18
CA GLN A 852 60.35 9.63 81.70
C GLN A 852 61.03 8.68 82.70
N ALA A 853 62.37 8.63 82.64
CA ALA A 853 63.23 7.76 83.45
C ALA A 853 63.20 8.09 84.95
#